data_AF-A0A924WBZ7-F1
#
_entry.id   AF-A0A924WBZ7-F1
#
_cell.length_a   1.000
_cell.length_b   1.000
_cell.length_c   1.000
_cell.angle_alpha   90.00
_cell.angle_beta   90.00
_cell.angle_gamma   90.00
#
_symmetry.space_group_name_H-M   'P 1'
#
loop_
_entity.id
_entity.type
_entity.pdbx_description
1 polymer ?
#
loop_
_entity_poly.entity_id
_entity_poly.type
_entity_poly.pdbx_seq_one_letter_code
_entity_poly.pdbx_strand_id
1 'polypeptide(L)'
;MKSRLQFLAIAATLAASGAAFGIDVTRPGDPVIPSSANFPAGEPPDFAIDNTARTKYLNFDRVGTGFTVTPSGTGIPRHITIITANDAPARDPFSYTLEGSDDGETFTLIASGDLAPTTDRFSISSASFANTTSYQQYRILFTTIRDFNAANSMQVAEVQLATKVDITSPFDTITAVLPKGGLTAPNQGVDKLFDNKLGTKFDVQNAINGPTQVDITPLVGASVVNGLSFFSADDDTAFGGRTPQIVTLLGSNDGSNYTQLFTTATMQATDNFQDQEFDFENSSSFLHYRIILDIPFSSSDMQLGDLQLFGTASLAAPVNDECSQATVITPGQHNGTTTLAGGNDITPCGSGDTIDVWYSYTSEGTGLAEANTCSTPSDTTLAVFEGCGGPLLGCNDDGCFLQSVVQWNAVVGRTYLIRVSMAAGATGPFRLTVNDVAETHTDTPIALNYNFNGMVHLGEDFNPDDPDGFRAISDRGLQINNSLGSLGAGSLVGLTGIQYNVVETAGTLDIVMLGDRNTLDAGNHAFDLKADGDEIGTQPTWLPNSNLTGPQTTTISSNITFGPDTRLGVLYQASNGGTFFNMTLNFANGTSPILFLDTPDWFFDNSPGVAFPGVEAQAQLGIFNGAEDVDNGRTGALLNVVESIVSTESLAAAGFLVDGIQLNSVTFSDMTNLSAGLAIIALSARDAADVCLADFNNDGFSNSQDFFDFLTAFFSQAPNADFNDDGFINSQDFFDFLVAFFQGC
;
A
#
# COMPACT_ATOMS: atom_id res chain seq x y z
N MET A 1 4.80 33.59 -44.08
CA MET A 1 6.09 34.30 -44.21
C MET A 1 6.04 35.53 -43.32
N LYS A 2 7.00 35.65 -42.37
CA LYS A 2 7.07 36.58 -41.20
C LYS A 2 6.17 36.11 -40.04
N SER A 3 6.62 35.70 -38.86
CA SER A 3 7.89 35.86 -38.12
C SER A 3 8.36 34.52 -37.53
N ARG A 4 9.51 34.01 -38.00
CA ARG A 4 10.19 32.81 -37.48
C ARG A 4 11.64 33.12 -37.09
N LEU A 5 11.91 34.33 -36.58
CA LEU A 5 13.27 34.81 -36.38
C LEU A 5 13.35 35.76 -35.17
N GLN A 6 13.18 35.22 -33.96
CA GLN A 6 13.53 35.92 -32.71
C GLN A 6 13.43 34.98 -31.50
N PHE A 7 14.21 33.90 -31.47
CA PHE A 7 14.60 33.16 -30.25
C PHE A 7 15.87 32.31 -30.52
N LEU A 8 16.81 32.86 -31.28
CA LEU A 8 18.09 32.22 -31.59
C LEU A 8 19.23 33.22 -31.39
N ALA A 9 19.52 33.58 -30.14
CA ALA A 9 20.69 34.38 -29.79
C ALA A 9 21.04 34.37 -28.28
N ILE A 10 21.11 33.21 -27.63
CA ILE A 10 22.08 32.92 -26.54
C ILE A 10 22.42 31.42 -26.64
N ALA A 11 23.21 31.05 -27.64
CA ALA A 11 23.75 29.70 -27.78
C ALA A 11 25.16 29.81 -28.36
N ALA A 12 26.12 30.17 -27.50
CA ALA A 12 27.55 29.98 -27.73
C ALA A 12 28.32 30.43 -26.49
N THR A 13 28.47 29.52 -25.51
CA THR A 13 29.71 29.17 -24.79
C THR A 13 29.38 28.23 -23.64
N LEU A 14 29.44 26.91 -23.88
CA LEU A 14 30.37 26.06 -23.14
C LEU A 14 30.66 24.83 -24.01
N ALA A 15 31.93 24.48 -24.04
CA ALA A 15 32.47 23.39 -24.81
C ALA A 15 31.91 22.05 -24.32
N ALA A 16 31.77 21.09 -25.23
CA ALA A 16 31.75 19.69 -24.87
C ALA A 16 33.02 19.37 -24.05
N SER A 17 32.85 19.11 -22.76
CA SER A 17 33.77 18.28 -22.00
C SER A 17 33.19 16.87 -21.96
N GLY A 18 33.76 16.00 -22.78
CA GLY A 18 33.52 14.57 -22.72
C GLY A 18 33.95 14.02 -21.37
N ALA A 19 32.96 13.74 -20.54
CA ALA A 19 32.82 12.62 -19.63
C ALA A 19 31.38 12.72 -19.13
N ALA A 20 30.55 11.70 -19.36
CA ALA A 20 29.35 11.54 -18.56
C ALA A 20 29.85 11.18 -17.15
N PHE A 21 30.13 12.20 -16.33
CA PHE A 21 29.95 12.03 -14.90
C PHE A 21 28.46 11.78 -14.80
N GLY A 22 28.02 10.56 -14.54
CA GLY A 22 26.62 10.35 -14.26
C GLY A 22 26.43 10.15 -12.76
N ILE A 23 25.17 10.19 -12.37
CA ILE A 23 24.73 10.18 -10.98
C ILE A 23 25.10 8.84 -10.35
N ASP A 24 24.87 7.75 -11.08
CA ASP A 24 25.26 6.39 -10.76
C ASP A 24 26.78 6.12 -10.91
N VAL A 25 27.41 5.52 -9.90
CA VAL A 25 28.80 5.05 -10.02
C VAL A 25 28.90 3.71 -10.73
N THR A 26 27.85 2.89 -10.76
CA THR A 26 27.81 1.67 -11.56
C THR A 26 27.53 1.98 -13.02
N ARG A 27 28.15 1.21 -13.92
CA ARG A 27 28.00 1.39 -15.37
C ARG A 27 27.85 0.05 -16.08
N PRO A 28 27.05 0.01 -17.17
CA PRO A 28 26.99 -1.17 -18.02
C PRO A 28 28.37 -1.60 -18.50
N GLY A 29 28.74 -2.84 -18.17
CA GLY A 29 30.05 -3.42 -18.49
C GLY A 29 31.14 -3.25 -17.42
N ASP A 30 30.83 -2.64 -16.27
CA ASP A 30 31.72 -2.72 -15.11
C ASP A 30 31.94 -4.18 -14.68
N PRO A 31 33.15 -4.58 -14.25
CA PRO A 31 33.38 -5.93 -13.78
C PRO A 31 32.53 -6.28 -12.55
N VAL A 32 31.69 -7.31 -12.68
CA VAL A 32 30.87 -7.84 -11.60
C VAL A 32 31.31 -9.25 -11.20
N ILE A 33 31.43 -9.49 -9.90
CA ILE A 33 31.68 -10.79 -9.30
C ILE A 33 30.46 -11.15 -8.45
N PRO A 34 29.71 -12.21 -8.77
CA PRO A 34 28.56 -12.61 -7.98
C PRO A 34 29.02 -13.21 -6.65
N SER A 35 28.18 -13.07 -5.62
CA SER A 35 28.33 -13.73 -4.31
C SER A 35 28.47 -15.26 -4.41
N SER A 36 27.86 -15.87 -5.43
CA SER A 36 27.96 -17.31 -5.72
C SER A 36 27.77 -17.61 -7.21
N ALA A 37 28.07 -18.85 -7.62
CA ALA A 37 27.82 -19.32 -8.99
C ALA A 37 26.39 -19.85 -9.21
N ASN A 38 25.48 -19.67 -8.25
CA ASN A 38 24.14 -20.29 -8.28
C ASN A 38 23.10 -19.41 -9.00
N PHE A 39 23.39 -19.08 -10.27
CA PHE A 39 22.53 -18.28 -11.14
C PHE A 39 22.42 -18.91 -12.52
N PRO A 40 21.31 -18.72 -13.26
CA PRO A 40 21.16 -19.27 -14.60
C PRO A 40 21.91 -18.41 -15.63
N ALA A 41 22.38 -19.05 -16.71
CA ALA A 41 23.20 -18.38 -17.73
C ALA A 41 22.52 -17.20 -18.45
N GLY A 42 21.17 -17.15 -18.45
CA GLY A 42 20.39 -16.09 -19.06
C GLY A 42 20.05 -14.92 -18.14
N GLU A 43 20.44 -14.97 -16.86
CA GLU A 43 20.18 -13.93 -15.86
C GLU A 43 21.44 -13.69 -14.99
N PRO A 44 22.60 -13.41 -15.61
CA PRO A 44 23.88 -13.23 -14.93
C PRO A 44 23.91 -11.95 -14.06
N PRO A 45 24.89 -11.81 -13.16
CA PRO A 45 25.01 -10.62 -12.30
C PRO A 45 25.28 -9.31 -13.05
N ASP A 46 25.82 -9.36 -14.27
CA ASP A 46 26.03 -8.15 -15.09
C ASP A 46 24.71 -7.47 -15.48
N PHE A 47 23.59 -8.20 -15.45
CA PHE A 47 22.25 -7.66 -15.69
C PHE A 47 21.70 -6.89 -14.49
N ALA A 48 22.44 -6.78 -13.39
CA ALA A 48 22.05 -5.93 -12.27
C ALA A 48 22.57 -4.48 -12.38
N ILE A 49 23.34 -4.15 -13.44
CA ILE A 49 23.98 -2.84 -13.63
C ILE A 49 24.00 -2.41 -15.12
N ASP A 50 23.04 -2.87 -15.94
CA ASP A 50 23.06 -2.71 -17.40
C ASP A 50 22.20 -1.55 -17.94
N ASN A 51 21.69 -0.71 -17.03
CA ASN A 51 20.86 0.47 -17.27
C ASN A 51 19.54 0.18 -18.00
N THR A 52 18.96 -1.00 -17.75
CA THR A 52 17.63 -1.37 -18.22
C THR A 52 16.91 -2.32 -17.26
N ALA A 53 15.65 -2.04 -16.96
CA ALA A 53 14.85 -2.95 -16.13
C ALA A 53 14.31 -4.20 -16.87
N ARG A 54 14.70 -4.43 -18.13
CA ARG A 54 14.19 -5.55 -18.95
C ARG A 54 14.89 -6.86 -18.66
N THR A 55 16.17 -6.78 -18.36
CA THR A 55 17.03 -7.89 -17.95
C THR A 55 16.94 -8.02 -16.43
N LYS A 56 17.48 -9.10 -15.90
CA LYS A 56 17.54 -9.30 -14.46
C LYS A 56 18.71 -10.15 -14.07
N TYR A 57 19.25 -9.89 -12.89
CA TYR A 57 20.08 -10.84 -12.17
C TYR A 57 19.20 -11.72 -11.28
N LEU A 58 19.38 -13.04 -11.34
CA LEU A 58 18.71 -14.00 -10.46
C LEU A 58 19.74 -14.87 -9.74
N ASN A 59 19.54 -15.13 -8.44
CA ASN A 59 20.40 -16.05 -7.66
C ASN A 59 19.56 -17.02 -6.80
N PHE A 60 19.74 -18.33 -6.98
CA PHE A 60 18.99 -19.38 -6.28
C PHE A 60 19.36 -19.56 -4.81
N ASP A 61 20.42 -18.92 -4.32
CA ASP A 61 20.80 -18.96 -2.89
C ASP A 61 19.88 -18.08 -2.03
N ARG A 62 19.02 -17.27 -2.65
CA ARG A 62 17.96 -16.44 -2.00
C ARG A 62 18.52 -15.32 -1.13
N VAL A 63 18.94 -15.60 0.10
CA VAL A 63 19.33 -14.57 1.08
C VAL A 63 20.83 -14.47 1.23
N GLY A 64 21.33 -13.28 1.58
CA GLY A 64 22.77 -13.00 1.62
C GLY A 64 23.41 -13.06 0.22
N THR A 65 22.61 -12.88 -0.83
CA THR A 65 23.06 -12.93 -2.22
C THR A 65 23.21 -11.53 -2.80
N GLY A 66 23.96 -11.41 -3.88
CA GLY A 66 24.28 -10.12 -4.48
C GLY A 66 25.58 -10.21 -5.26
N PHE A 67 26.33 -9.12 -5.33
CA PHE A 67 27.53 -9.02 -6.15
C PHE A 67 28.54 -7.99 -5.62
N THR A 68 29.77 -8.13 -6.07
CA THR A 68 30.83 -7.12 -5.94
C THR A 68 31.09 -6.50 -7.30
N VAL A 69 31.04 -5.17 -7.38
CA VAL A 69 31.31 -4.40 -8.60
C VAL A 69 32.60 -3.62 -8.45
N THR A 70 33.38 -3.57 -9.54
CA THR A 70 34.52 -2.64 -9.68
C THR A 70 34.09 -1.48 -10.58
N PRO A 71 33.50 -0.41 -10.04
CA PRO A 71 32.88 0.61 -10.85
C PRO A 71 33.89 1.42 -11.68
N SER A 72 33.52 1.78 -12.90
CA SER A 72 34.24 2.77 -13.71
C SER A 72 33.75 4.20 -13.47
N GLY A 73 32.56 4.38 -12.89
CA GLY A 73 32.04 5.66 -12.44
C GLY A 73 32.84 6.22 -11.25
N THR A 74 32.86 7.54 -11.12
CA THR A 74 33.61 8.25 -10.08
C THR A 74 32.67 8.90 -9.07
N GLY A 75 32.98 8.80 -7.79
CA GLY A 75 32.25 9.52 -6.74
C GLY A 75 32.17 8.75 -5.43
N ILE A 76 31.43 9.31 -4.48
CA ILE A 76 31.16 8.69 -3.18
C ILE A 76 29.68 8.31 -3.19
N PRO A 77 29.32 7.01 -3.26
CA PRO A 77 27.94 6.58 -3.19
C PRO A 77 27.29 7.04 -1.89
N ARG A 78 26.06 7.54 -1.97
CA ARG A 78 25.22 8.02 -0.86
C ARG A 78 23.77 7.53 -0.96
N HIS A 79 23.44 6.84 -2.03
CA HIS A 79 22.11 6.38 -2.33
C HIS A 79 22.22 5.07 -3.11
N ILE A 80 21.33 4.14 -2.82
CA ILE A 80 21.16 2.89 -3.56
C ILE A 80 19.75 2.86 -4.11
N THR A 81 19.63 2.54 -5.39
CA THR A 81 18.35 2.27 -6.05
C THR A 81 18.35 0.82 -6.48
N ILE A 82 17.22 0.14 -6.31
CA ILE A 82 16.92 -1.13 -6.96
C ILE A 82 15.67 -0.99 -7.82
N ILE A 83 15.60 -1.78 -8.88
CA ILE A 83 14.37 -1.97 -9.66
C ILE A 83 13.93 -3.43 -9.55
N THR A 84 12.68 -3.68 -9.17
CA THR A 84 12.13 -5.04 -9.09
C THR A 84 12.02 -5.67 -10.48
N ALA A 85 12.28 -6.97 -10.58
CA ALA A 85 12.24 -7.71 -11.85
C ALA A 85 10.80 -7.96 -12.36
N ASN A 86 10.62 -8.93 -13.26
CA ASN A 86 9.39 -9.08 -14.05
C ASN A 86 8.41 -10.19 -13.62
N ASP A 87 8.85 -11.29 -12.98
CA ASP A 87 8.00 -12.47 -12.71
C ASP A 87 7.38 -12.66 -11.29
N ALA A 88 8.14 -12.62 -10.18
CA ALA A 88 7.66 -12.94 -8.82
C ALA A 88 8.07 -11.95 -7.70
N PRO A 89 7.11 -11.27 -7.03
CA PRO A 89 7.39 -10.32 -5.94
C PRO A 89 8.07 -10.91 -4.70
N ALA A 90 7.82 -12.19 -4.38
CA ALA A 90 8.41 -12.87 -3.21
C ALA A 90 9.94 -12.85 -3.22
N ARG A 91 10.54 -12.80 -4.42
CA ARG A 91 11.98 -12.88 -4.68
C ARG A 91 12.69 -11.52 -4.63
N ASP A 92 11.95 -10.43 -4.48
CA ASP A 92 12.52 -9.09 -4.50
C ASP A 92 13.41 -8.89 -3.25
N PRO A 93 14.59 -8.29 -3.39
CA PRO A 93 15.40 -7.86 -2.26
C PRO A 93 14.61 -6.96 -1.33
N PHE A 94 14.66 -7.24 -0.02
CA PHE A 94 13.94 -6.46 0.97
C PHE A 94 14.86 -5.66 1.89
N SER A 95 16.06 -6.17 2.15
CA SER A 95 17.10 -5.47 2.90
C SER A 95 18.48 -5.69 2.27
N TYR A 96 19.42 -4.81 2.58
CA TYR A 96 20.76 -4.84 2.01
C TYR A 96 21.86 -4.50 3.02
N THR A 97 23.08 -4.91 2.67
CA THR A 97 24.33 -4.29 3.13
C THR A 97 25.13 -3.80 1.92
N LEU A 98 25.70 -2.60 2.04
CA LEU A 98 26.68 -2.04 1.12
C LEU A 98 28.02 -1.90 1.83
N GLU A 99 29.06 -2.47 1.25
CA GLU A 99 30.43 -2.45 1.79
C GLU A 99 31.42 -1.97 0.72
N GLY A 100 32.53 -1.36 1.13
CA GLY A 100 33.58 -0.87 0.23
C GLY A 100 34.95 -1.48 0.51
N SER A 101 35.76 -1.67 -0.54
CA SER A 101 37.13 -2.20 -0.46
C SER A 101 38.08 -1.56 -1.47
N ASP A 102 39.35 -1.37 -1.07
CA ASP A 102 40.45 -0.94 -1.94
C ASP A 102 41.43 -2.06 -2.32
N ASP A 103 41.36 -3.21 -1.64
CA ASP A 103 42.24 -4.36 -1.86
C ASP A 103 41.49 -5.59 -2.42
N GLY A 104 40.16 -5.55 -2.45
CA GLY A 104 39.28 -6.64 -2.88
C GLY A 104 39.16 -7.80 -1.90
N GLU A 105 39.76 -7.68 -0.71
CA GLU A 105 39.81 -8.74 0.31
C GLU A 105 39.14 -8.26 1.60
N THR A 106 39.46 -7.05 2.04
CA THR A 106 38.93 -6.43 3.26
C THR A 106 37.83 -5.44 2.89
N PHE A 107 36.61 -5.72 3.37
CA PHE A 107 35.44 -4.88 3.12
C PHE A 107 35.05 -4.13 4.39
N THR A 108 34.74 -2.84 4.22
CA THR A 108 34.26 -1.96 5.29
C THR A 108 32.78 -1.67 5.04
N LEU A 109 31.93 -1.93 6.03
CA LEU A 109 30.51 -1.59 5.97
C LEU A 109 30.32 -0.08 5.77
N ILE A 110 29.57 0.29 4.73
CA ILE A 110 29.16 1.66 4.43
C ILE A 110 27.75 1.90 4.93
N ALA A 111 26.82 1.00 4.57
CA ALA A 111 25.41 1.13 4.90
C ALA A 111 24.73 -0.25 5.00
N SER A 112 23.63 -0.31 5.73
CA SER A 112 22.70 -1.42 5.75
C SER A 112 21.31 -0.91 6.10
N GLY A 113 20.27 -1.56 5.61
CA GLY A 113 18.90 -1.21 5.95
C GLY A 113 17.90 -1.90 5.03
N ASP A 114 16.64 -1.52 5.18
CA ASP A 114 15.55 -2.02 4.35
C ASP A 114 15.39 -1.18 3.09
N LEU A 115 15.00 -1.84 2.00
CA LEU A 115 14.57 -1.25 0.74
C LEU A 115 13.04 -1.26 0.65
N ALA A 116 12.40 -2.26 1.26
CA ALA A 116 10.94 -2.42 1.34
C ALA A 116 10.17 -2.12 0.03
N PRO A 117 10.55 -2.72 -1.13
CA PRO A 117 9.85 -2.45 -2.39
C PRO A 117 8.35 -2.78 -2.31
N THR A 118 7.52 -2.18 -3.16
CA THR A 118 6.11 -2.61 -3.33
C THR A 118 6.02 -3.95 -4.07
N THR A 119 4.87 -4.61 -4.09
CA THR A 119 4.66 -5.85 -4.86
C THR A 119 4.53 -5.62 -6.37
N ASP A 120 4.46 -4.36 -6.80
CA ASP A 120 4.46 -4.01 -8.21
C ASP A 120 5.78 -4.43 -8.87
N ARG A 121 5.70 -4.78 -10.16
CA ARG A 121 6.88 -5.14 -10.95
C ARG A 121 7.42 -3.95 -11.69
N PHE A 122 8.72 -3.96 -11.96
CA PHE A 122 9.43 -2.81 -12.51
C PHE A 122 9.24 -1.56 -11.63
N SER A 123 9.25 -1.77 -10.32
CA SER A 123 9.07 -0.74 -9.30
C SER A 123 10.43 -0.31 -8.76
N ILE A 124 10.63 0.99 -8.63
CA ILE A 124 11.82 1.61 -8.07
C ILE A 124 11.68 1.61 -6.55
N SER A 125 12.73 1.15 -5.87
CA SER A 125 12.86 1.21 -4.41
C SER A 125 14.27 1.63 -4.07
N SER A 126 14.43 2.50 -3.08
CA SER A 126 15.73 3.12 -2.82
C SER A 126 15.95 3.44 -1.35
N ALA A 127 17.21 3.64 -1.00
CA ALA A 127 17.62 4.05 0.34
C ALA A 127 18.80 5.02 0.27
N SER A 128 18.76 6.05 1.12
CA SER A 128 19.84 7.03 1.26
C SER A 128 20.68 6.75 2.50
N PHE A 129 21.98 7.03 2.43
CA PHE A 129 22.91 6.77 3.53
C PHE A 129 24.07 7.78 3.57
N ALA A 130 24.61 7.97 4.76
CA ALA A 130 25.80 8.79 4.95
C ALA A 130 27.05 8.02 4.51
N ASN A 131 27.87 8.65 3.66
CA ASN A 131 29.19 8.13 3.32
C ASN A 131 30.15 9.30 3.03
N THR A 132 31.42 9.15 3.35
CA THR A 132 32.46 10.15 3.08
C THR A 132 33.66 9.58 2.35
N THR A 133 33.65 8.28 2.05
CA THR A 133 34.79 7.54 1.51
C THR A 133 34.38 6.83 0.22
N SER A 134 35.17 7.05 -0.84
CA SER A 134 35.08 6.26 -2.07
C SER A 134 36.02 5.05 -1.99
N TYR A 135 35.60 3.93 -2.54
CA TYR A 135 36.38 2.69 -2.63
C TYR A 135 36.53 2.25 -4.08
N GLN A 136 37.56 1.45 -4.37
CA GLN A 136 37.76 0.85 -5.70
C GLN A 136 36.74 -0.24 -6.05
N GLN A 137 36.19 -0.92 -5.05
CA GLN A 137 35.16 -1.95 -5.20
C GLN A 137 34.06 -1.75 -4.18
N TYR A 138 32.83 -2.09 -4.58
CA TYR A 138 31.67 -2.10 -3.69
C TYR A 138 31.01 -3.47 -3.72
N ARG A 139 30.65 -3.99 -2.56
CA ARG A 139 29.89 -5.24 -2.40
C ARG A 139 28.50 -4.92 -1.90
N ILE A 140 27.51 -5.36 -2.65
CA ILE A 140 26.08 -5.28 -2.32
C ILE A 140 25.62 -6.70 -2.02
N LEU A 141 25.09 -6.91 -0.82
CA LEU A 141 24.44 -8.16 -0.44
C LEU A 141 23.01 -7.84 -0.01
N PHE A 142 22.05 -8.53 -0.60
CA PHE A 142 20.66 -8.53 -0.19
C PHE A 142 20.48 -9.51 0.96
N THR A 143 20.40 -8.96 2.16
CA THR A 143 20.39 -9.72 3.42
C THR A 143 19.08 -10.49 3.63
N THR A 144 17.98 -9.94 3.13
CA THR A 144 16.66 -10.61 3.09
C THR A 144 15.98 -10.37 1.74
N ILE A 145 14.98 -11.19 1.46
CA ILE A 145 14.04 -11.05 0.35
C ILE A 145 12.63 -10.95 0.92
N ARG A 146 11.68 -10.40 0.15
CA ARG A 146 10.32 -10.08 0.63
C ARG A 146 9.67 -11.23 1.37
N ASP A 147 9.61 -12.39 0.73
CA ASP A 147 9.02 -13.58 1.31
C ASP A 147 9.97 -14.75 1.13
N PHE A 148 10.69 -15.07 2.20
CA PHE A 148 11.60 -16.19 2.22
C PHE A 148 10.84 -17.49 1.90
N ASN A 149 9.68 -17.74 2.48
CA ASN A 149 9.01 -19.04 2.36
C ASN A 149 8.47 -19.28 0.94
N ALA A 150 7.95 -18.25 0.28
CA ALA A 150 7.47 -18.35 -1.10
C ALA A 150 8.59 -18.28 -2.15
N ALA A 151 9.71 -17.62 -1.86
CA ALA A 151 10.78 -17.43 -2.82
C ALA A 151 11.70 -18.64 -2.95
N ASN A 152 11.99 -19.01 -4.19
CA ASN A 152 13.00 -20.00 -4.55
C ASN A 152 14.33 -19.38 -5.05
N SER A 153 14.39 -18.06 -5.18
CA SER A 153 15.59 -17.29 -5.58
C SER A 153 15.45 -15.82 -5.15
N MET A 154 16.53 -15.05 -5.23
CA MET A 154 16.51 -13.59 -5.28
C MET A 154 16.52 -13.12 -6.73
N GLN A 155 15.90 -11.98 -7.01
CA GLN A 155 16.04 -11.33 -8.30
C GLN A 155 16.00 -9.81 -8.24
N VAL A 156 16.73 -9.15 -9.13
CA VAL A 156 16.73 -7.70 -9.28
C VAL A 156 16.93 -7.33 -10.74
N ALA A 157 16.20 -6.33 -11.22
CA ALA A 157 16.31 -5.87 -12.60
C ALA A 157 17.50 -4.93 -12.77
N GLU A 158 17.70 -4.03 -11.80
CA GLU A 158 18.72 -2.99 -11.86
C GLU A 158 19.13 -2.59 -10.45
N VAL A 159 20.40 -2.21 -10.28
CA VAL A 159 20.95 -1.66 -9.05
C VAL A 159 21.84 -0.48 -9.40
N GLN A 160 21.55 0.68 -8.82
CA GLN A 160 22.33 1.90 -9.02
C GLN A 160 22.92 2.37 -7.70
N LEU A 161 24.17 2.80 -7.73
CA LEU A 161 24.86 3.42 -6.59
C LEU A 161 25.07 4.90 -6.88
N ALA A 162 24.11 5.73 -6.52
CA ALA A 162 24.13 7.14 -6.81
C ALA A 162 24.99 7.95 -5.82
N THR A 163 25.71 8.94 -6.35
CA THR A 163 26.52 9.90 -5.56
C THR A 163 25.69 10.98 -4.89
N LYS A 164 24.44 11.12 -5.30
CA LYS A 164 23.44 12.11 -4.90
C LYS A 164 22.17 11.38 -4.47
N VAL A 165 21.35 12.02 -3.67
CA VAL A 165 20.09 11.47 -3.17
C VAL A 165 18.97 11.85 -4.12
N ASP A 166 18.08 10.91 -4.44
CA ASP A 166 16.80 11.24 -5.08
C ASP A 166 15.96 12.09 -4.12
N ILE A 167 15.57 13.27 -4.56
CA ILE A 167 14.76 14.20 -3.77
C ILE A 167 13.27 14.12 -4.12
N THR A 168 12.90 13.27 -5.08
CA THR A 168 11.51 13.13 -5.54
C THR A 168 10.75 12.09 -4.72
N SER A 169 9.42 12.21 -4.71
CA SER A 169 8.50 11.31 -4.04
C SER A 169 7.18 11.19 -4.80
N PRO A 170 6.52 10.00 -4.78
CA PRO A 170 5.15 9.84 -5.28
C PRO A 170 4.11 10.76 -4.62
N PHE A 171 4.46 11.37 -3.49
CA PHE A 171 3.60 12.28 -2.75
C PHE A 171 3.90 13.77 -3.01
N ASP A 172 4.86 14.07 -3.88
CA ASP A 172 5.20 15.45 -4.26
C ASP A 172 4.02 16.16 -4.94
N THR A 173 3.95 17.47 -4.76
CA THR A 173 2.95 18.26 -5.50
C THR A 173 3.45 18.46 -6.93
N ILE A 174 2.68 17.94 -7.89
CA ILE A 174 3.02 17.96 -9.31
C ILE A 174 1.90 18.57 -10.14
N THR A 175 2.26 19.30 -11.20
CA THR A 175 1.32 19.77 -12.23
C THR A 175 1.97 19.73 -13.59
N ALA A 176 1.16 19.63 -14.65
CA ALA A 176 1.66 19.71 -16.02
C ALA A 176 0.88 20.74 -16.85
N VAL A 177 1.59 21.48 -17.69
CA VAL A 177 1.03 22.28 -18.77
C VAL A 177 1.35 21.59 -20.09
N LEU A 178 0.32 21.01 -20.70
CA LEU A 178 0.42 20.32 -21.98
C LEU A 178 0.51 21.31 -23.15
N PRO A 179 1.12 20.92 -24.27
CA PRO A 179 1.12 21.73 -25.49
C PRO A 179 -0.29 21.93 -26.02
N LYS A 180 -0.45 22.88 -26.96
CA LYS A 180 -1.76 23.19 -27.53
C LYS A 180 -2.40 21.96 -28.20
N GLY A 181 -3.55 21.53 -27.68
CA GLY A 181 -4.26 20.35 -28.15
C GLY A 181 -3.67 19.03 -27.65
N GLY A 182 -2.70 19.09 -26.74
CA GLY A 182 -2.19 17.94 -26.01
C GLY A 182 -3.18 17.47 -24.96
N LEU A 183 -3.23 16.16 -24.77
CA LEU A 183 -4.09 15.45 -23.83
C LEU A 183 -3.35 14.21 -23.33
N THR A 184 -3.73 13.72 -22.16
CA THR A 184 -3.28 12.43 -21.62
C THR A 184 -4.48 11.48 -21.57
N ALA A 185 -4.23 10.18 -21.76
CA ALA A 185 -5.26 9.17 -21.53
C ALA A 185 -5.53 9.03 -20.01
N PRO A 186 -6.70 8.48 -19.61
CA PRO A 186 -6.91 8.08 -18.21
C PRO A 186 -5.75 7.19 -17.73
N ASN A 187 -5.29 7.40 -16.50
CA ASN A 187 -4.17 6.69 -15.87
C ASN A 187 -2.81 6.82 -16.56
N GLN A 188 -2.63 7.84 -17.41
CA GLN A 188 -1.34 8.18 -18.05
C GLN A 188 -0.98 9.66 -17.86
N GLY A 189 -1.44 10.24 -16.75
CA GLY A 189 -1.21 11.63 -16.38
C GLY A 189 0.20 11.87 -15.85
N VAL A 190 0.47 13.13 -15.46
CA VAL A 190 1.78 13.54 -14.93
C VAL A 190 2.15 12.82 -13.63
N ASP A 191 1.15 12.29 -12.91
CA ASP A 191 1.33 11.43 -11.74
C ASP A 191 2.19 10.21 -12.01
N LYS A 192 2.18 9.70 -13.23
CA LYS A 192 3.01 8.55 -13.64
C LYS A 192 4.49 8.88 -13.82
N LEU A 193 4.87 10.16 -13.76
CA LEU A 193 6.27 10.55 -13.96
C LEU A 193 7.10 10.45 -12.67
N PHE A 194 6.46 10.31 -11.51
CA PHE A 194 7.13 10.28 -10.20
C PHE A 194 6.53 9.20 -9.28
N ASP A 195 5.86 8.18 -9.83
CA ASP A 195 5.16 7.17 -9.03
C ASP A 195 6.04 5.96 -8.67
N ASN A 196 7.32 5.98 -9.08
CA ASN A 196 8.30 4.92 -8.90
C ASN A 196 7.88 3.60 -9.58
N LYS A 197 7.03 3.64 -10.62
CA LYS A 197 6.55 2.45 -11.33
C LYS A 197 6.80 2.57 -12.82
N LEU A 198 7.90 1.95 -13.28
CA LEU A 198 8.26 1.94 -14.71
C LEU A 198 7.21 1.24 -15.58
N GLY A 199 6.40 0.35 -15.01
CA GLY A 199 5.27 -0.28 -15.69
C GLY A 199 4.09 0.65 -15.99
N THR A 200 4.12 1.89 -15.50
CA THR A 200 3.19 2.95 -15.89
C THR A 200 3.88 3.97 -16.81
N LYS A 201 3.16 4.98 -17.29
CA LYS A 201 3.78 6.04 -18.10
C LYS A 201 3.00 7.33 -18.11
N PHE A 202 3.75 8.42 -18.21
CA PHE A 202 3.21 9.71 -18.62
C PHE A 202 3.22 9.78 -20.15
N ASP A 203 2.04 9.73 -20.79
CA ASP A 203 1.88 9.85 -22.24
C ASP A 203 1.15 11.15 -22.61
N VAL A 204 1.82 11.99 -23.39
CA VAL A 204 1.27 13.25 -23.91
C VAL A 204 1.02 13.11 -25.41
N GLN A 205 -0.24 12.94 -25.76
CA GLN A 205 -0.68 12.92 -27.14
C GLN A 205 -0.51 14.30 -27.76
N ASN A 206 -0.23 14.36 -29.06
CA ASN A 206 -0.03 15.63 -29.80
C ASN A 206 1.14 16.50 -29.26
N ALA A 207 2.08 15.91 -28.52
CA ALA A 207 3.29 16.56 -28.01
C ALA A 207 4.16 17.20 -29.12
N ILE A 208 4.04 16.75 -30.37
CA ILE A 208 4.74 17.37 -31.52
C ILE A 208 4.39 18.87 -31.73
N ASN A 209 3.29 19.35 -31.12
CA ASN A 209 2.84 20.74 -31.27
C ASN A 209 3.51 21.73 -30.30
N GLY A 210 4.36 21.26 -29.38
CA GLY A 210 5.14 22.12 -28.49
C GLY A 210 5.64 21.40 -27.24
N PRO A 211 6.47 22.06 -26.42
CA PRO A 211 7.00 21.46 -25.21
C PRO A 211 5.91 21.22 -24.17
N THR A 212 6.11 20.18 -23.36
CA THR A 212 5.35 19.93 -22.12
C THR A 212 6.13 20.49 -20.95
N GLN A 213 5.45 21.22 -20.08
CA GLN A 213 6.01 21.73 -18.84
C GLN A 213 5.50 20.89 -17.67
N VAL A 214 6.39 20.43 -16.81
CA VAL A 214 6.07 19.76 -15.56
C VAL A 214 6.64 20.60 -14.42
N ASP A 215 5.79 20.99 -13.48
CA ASP A 215 6.19 21.68 -12.26
C ASP A 215 6.07 20.71 -11.08
N ILE A 216 7.14 20.57 -10.29
CA ILE A 216 7.22 19.72 -9.11
C ILE A 216 7.67 20.55 -7.89
N THR A 217 7.03 20.29 -6.75
CA THR A 217 7.43 20.81 -5.43
C THR A 217 7.78 19.63 -4.54
N PRO A 218 9.07 19.32 -4.37
CA PRO A 218 9.53 18.21 -3.54
C PRO A 218 9.12 18.37 -2.08
N LEU A 219 8.59 17.31 -1.46
CA LEU A 219 8.18 17.28 -0.06
C LEU A 219 9.35 17.47 0.91
N VAL A 220 10.54 17.03 0.51
CA VAL A 220 11.79 17.26 1.26
C VAL A 220 12.21 18.73 1.29
N GLY A 221 11.49 19.61 0.60
CA GLY A 221 11.66 21.05 0.63
C GLY A 221 12.82 21.54 -0.23
N ALA A 222 13.37 22.69 0.16
CA ALA A 222 14.36 23.39 -0.64
C ALA A 222 15.62 22.52 -0.82
N SER A 223 15.92 22.17 -2.07
CA SER A 223 16.99 21.25 -2.41
C SER A 223 17.94 21.89 -3.40
N VAL A 224 19.22 21.50 -3.41
CA VAL A 224 20.14 21.79 -4.52
C VAL A 224 20.13 20.58 -5.45
N VAL A 225 19.44 20.70 -6.59
CA VAL A 225 19.40 19.62 -7.61
C VAL A 225 20.57 19.78 -8.57
N ASN A 226 21.30 18.68 -8.77
CA ASN A 226 22.51 18.58 -9.59
C ASN A 226 22.48 17.35 -10.52
N GLY A 227 21.36 16.65 -10.58
CA GLY A 227 21.18 15.47 -11.39
C GLY A 227 19.72 15.26 -11.74
N LEU A 228 19.48 14.61 -12.87
CA LEU A 228 18.17 14.17 -13.35
C LEU A 228 18.37 12.83 -14.04
N SER A 229 17.51 11.85 -13.77
CA SER A 229 17.37 10.64 -14.59
C SER A 229 15.93 10.52 -15.07
N PHE A 230 15.73 9.83 -16.19
CA PHE A 230 14.40 9.36 -16.59
C PHE A 230 14.49 8.03 -17.30
N PHE A 231 13.41 7.27 -17.22
CA PHE A 231 13.26 5.99 -17.89
C PHE A 231 12.32 6.09 -19.09
N SER A 232 12.63 5.37 -20.17
CA SER A 232 11.67 5.17 -21.26
C SER A 232 10.47 4.34 -20.79
N ALA A 233 9.35 4.46 -21.50
CA ALA A 233 8.10 3.81 -21.11
C ALA A 233 8.10 2.30 -21.38
N ASP A 234 7.06 1.63 -20.89
CA ASP A 234 6.82 0.20 -20.98
C ASP A 234 6.58 -0.36 -22.40
N ASP A 235 6.50 0.49 -23.40
CA ASP A 235 6.21 0.11 -24.78
C ASP A 235 7.03 0.86 -25.85
N ASP A 236 8.13 1.54 -25.49
CA ASP A 236 9.00 2.25 -26.43
C ASP A 236 9.58 1.34 -27.54
N THR A 237 9.78 0.05 -27.28
CA THR A 237 10.17 -0.94 -28.30
C THR A 237 9.13 -1.07 -29.40
N ALA A 238 7.84 -1.00 -29.05
CA ALA A 238 6.72 -1.07 -29.98
C ALA A 238 6.40 0.30 -30.60
N PHE A 239 6.62 1.38 -29.85
CA PHE A 239 6.24 2.76 -30.20
C PHE A 239 7.40 3.76 -30.09
N GLY A 240 8.52 3.46 -30.73
CA GLY A 240 9.73 4.28 -30.63
C GLY A 240 9.59 5.71 -31.18
N GLY A 241 10.49 6.59 -30.73
CA GLY A 241 10.56 7.98 -31.18
C GLY A 241 9.64 8.94 -30.42
N ARG A 242 9.13 8.48 -29.27
CA ARG A 242 8.31 9.24 -28.32
C ARG A 242 9.12 9.85 -27.16
N THR A 243 10.43 9.60 -27.08
CA THR A 243 11.30 10.30 -26.12
C THR A 243 11.39 11.80 -26.45
N PRO A 244 11.32 12.72 -25.46
CA PRO A 244 11.51 14.16 -25.70
C PRO A 244 12.93 14.42 -26.21
N GLN A 245 13.13 15.27 -27.23
CA GLN A 245 14.46 15.53 -27.83
C GLN A 245 15.42 16.29 -26.92
N ILE A 246 14.87 17.17 -26.09
CA ILE A 246 15.61 18.05 -25.19
C ILE A 246 14.89 18.04 -23.84
N VAL A 247 15.66 17.99 -22.76
CA VAL A 247 15.18 18.24 -21.40
C VAL A 247 15.83 19.50 -20.87
N THR A 248 15.04 20.37 -20.24
CA THR A 248 15.52 21.58 -19.57
C THR A 248 14.99 21.62 -18.14
N LEU A 249 15.87 21.86 -17.18
CA LEU A 249 15.51 22.00 -15.77
C LEU A 249 15.68 23.45 -15.31
N LEU A 250 14.69 23.97 -14.59
CA LEU A 250 14.72 25.28 -13.97
C LEU A 250 14.34 25.18 -12.48
N GLY A 251 14.85 26.10 -11.65
CA GLY A 251 14.52 26.20 -10.23
C GLY A 251 13.89 27.54 -9.86
N SER A 252 12.98 27.54 -8.88
CA SER A 252 12.32 28.73 -8.33
C SER A 252 12.07 28.61 -6.82
N ASN A 253 12.09 29.73 -6.11
CA ASN A 253 11.72 29.80 -4.69
C ASN A 253 10.31 30.38 -4.46
N ASP A 254 9.65 30.89 -5.50
CA ASP A 254 8.32 31.51 -5.42
C ASP A 254 7.30 30.88 -6.38
N GLY A 255 7.68 29.81 -7.07
CA GLY A 255 6.84 29.08 -8.03
C GLY A 255 6.49 29.89 -9.28
N SER A 256 7.05 31.09 -9.46
CA SER A 256 6.67 32.02 -10.52
C SER A 256 7.87 32.49 -11.34
N ASN A 257 8.98 32.79 -10.68
CA ASN A 257 10.22 33.26 -11.28
C ASN A 257 11.24 32.12 -11.30
N TYR A 258 11.46 31.56 -12.49
CA TYR A 258 12.34 30.41 -12.69
C TYR A 258 13.70 30.81 -13.24
N THR A 259 14.75 30.19 -12.71
CA THR A 259 16.14 30.26 -13.19
C THR A 259 16.50 28.95 -13.87
N GLN A 260 16.94 28.99 -15.13
CA GLN A 260 17.40 27.79 -15.82
C GLN A 260 18.69 27.26 -15.19
N LEU A 261 18.68 25.98 -14.82
CA LEU A 261 19.81 25.28 -14.20
C LEU A 261 20.56 24.44 -15.24
N PHE A 262 19.81 23.75 -16.10
CA PHE A 262 20.36 22.77 -17.02
C PHE A 262 19.53 22.65 -18.30
N THR A 263 20.18 22.33 -19.41
CA THR A 263 19.51 21.97 -20.68
C THR A 263 20.42 21.03 -21.47
N THR A 264 19.87 19.95 -22.01
CA THR A 264 20.62 18.99 -22.81
C THR A 264 19.74 18.30 -23.84
N ALA A 265 20.37 17.84 -24.92
CA ALA A 265 19.76 16.86 -25.81
C ALA A 265 19.72 15.49 -25.13
N THR A 266 18.64 14.74 -25.37
CA THR A 266 18.47 13.35 -24.94
C THR A 266 18.88 12.39 -26.07
N MET A 267 18.76 11.10 -25.82
CA MET A 267 18.81 10.05 -26.85
C MET A 267 17.41 9.49 -27.09
N GLN A 268 17.13 9.10 -28.33
CA GLN A 268 15.90 8.37 -28.63
C GLN A 268 15.97 6.99 -27.98
N ALA A 269 14.97 6.66 -27.16
CA ALA A 269 14.86 5.33 -26.59
C ALA A 269 14.73 4.28 -27.70
N THR A 270 15.50 3.21 -27.59
CA THR A 270 15.41 2.05 -28.50
C THR A 270 14.80 0.84 -27.83
N ASP A 271 14.58 0.92 -26.52
CA ASP A 271 14.08 -0.16 -25.69
C ASP A 271 13.16 0.38 -24.58
N ASN A 272 12.40 -0.51 -23.96
CA ASN A 272 11.58 -0.20 -22.78
C ASN A 272 12.46 -0.04 -21.54
N PHE A 273 12.05 0.79 -20.59
CA PHE A 273 12.72 0.97 -19.29
C PHE A 273 14.21 1.33 -19.41
N GLN A 274 14.58 2.01 -20.49
CA GLN A 274 15.94 2.45 -20.74
C GLN A 274 16.21 3.72 -19.93
N ASP A 275 17.24 3.69 -19.09
CA ASP A 275 17.64 4.83 -18.27
C ASP A 275 18.46 5.84 -19.08
N GLN A 276 18.22 7.13 -18.82
CA GLN A 276 19.06 8.24 -19.25
C GLN A 276 19.34 9.18 -18.09
N GLU A 277 20.60 9.21 -17.67
CA GLU A 277 21.08 10.06 -16.58
C GLU A 277 21.78 11.31 -17.09
N PHE A 278 21.58 12.42 -16.37
CA PHE A 278 22.19 13.71 -16.65
C PHE A 278 22.70 14.36 -15.38
N ASP A 279 24.01 14.54 -15.29
CA ASP A 279 24.66 15.25 -14.20
C ASP A 279 25.01 16.68 -14.60
N PHE A 280 24.88 17.62 -13.65
CA PHE A 280 25.21 19.02 -13.88
C PHE A 280 25.57 19.77 -12.60
N GLU A 281 26.19 20.93 -12.79
CA GLU A 281 26.60 21.80 -11.70
C GLU A 281 25.50 22.80 -11.34
N ASN A 282 25.11 22.79 -10.07
CA ASN A 282 24.24 23.76 -9.42
C ASN A 282 24.72 23.94 -7.97
N SER A 283 24.58 25.15 -7.45
CA SER A 283 24.92 25.49 -6.05
C SER A 283 23.80 26.25 -5.34
N SER A 284 22.69 26.50 -6.04
CA SER A 284 21.53 27.22 -5.51
C SER A 284 20.42 26.23 -5.16
N SER A 285 19.83 26.38 -3.98
CA SER A 285 18.67 25.59 -3.57
C SER A 285 17.36 26.24 -4.01
N PHE A 286 16.39 25.41 -4.41
CA PHE A 286 15.06 25.84 -4.83
C PHE A 286 13.96 24.98 -4.22
N LEU A 287 12.80 25.59 -3.96
CA LEU A 287 11.58 24.92 -3.48
C LEU A 287 10.77 24.29 -4.61
N HIS A 288 10.81 24.89 -5.80
CA HIS A 288 10.04 24.46 -6.95
C HIS A 288 10.98 24.19 -8.12
N TYR A 289 10.72 23.11 -8.83
CA TYR A 289 11.44 22.74 -10.04
C TYR A 289 10.49 22.68 -11.21
N ARG A 290 10.97 23.14 -12.37
CA ARG A 290 10.28 23.06 -13.64
C ARG A 290 11.10 22.25 -14.61
N ILE A 291 10.51 21.19 -15.13
CA ILE A 291 11.07 20.36 -16.19
C ILE A 291 10.33 20.70 -17.47
N ILE A 292 11.08 21.07 -18.50
CA ILE A 292 10.54 21.26 -19.85
C ILE A 292 11.00 20.08 -20.69
N LEU A 293 10.03 19.26 -21.09
CA LEU A 293 10.18 18.15 -22.02
C LEU A 293 9.84 18.67 -23.42
N ASP A 294 10.83 18.77 -24.30
CA ASP A 294 10.62 19.26 -25.67
C ASP A 294 9.86 18.23 -26.53
N ILE A 295 9.58 18.61 -27.77
CA ILE A 295 8.90 17.75 -28.74
C ILE A 295 9.60 16.38 -28.91
N PRO A 296 8.85 15.31 -29.23
CA PRO A 296 9.40 13.96 -29.42
C PRO A 296 10.26 13.85 -30.69
N PHE A 297 11.15 12.84 -30.77
CA PHE A 297 12.05 12.64 -31.91
C PHE A 297 11.35 12.45 -33.26
N SER A 298 10.37 11.54 -33.33
CA SER A 298 9.74 11.17 -34.61
C SER A 298 8.27 10.75 -34.52
N SER A 299 7.64 10.92 -33.36
CA SER A 299 6.22 10.62 -33.13
C SER A 299 5.37 11.89 -33.00
N SER A 300 4.05 11.74 -33.01
CA SER A 300 3.13 12.81 -32.58
C SER A 300 3.05 12.95 -31.07
N ASP A 301 3.34 11.87 -30.34
CA ASP A 301 3.15 11.75 -28.89
C ASP A 301 4.52 11.69 -28.19
N MET A 302 4.56 12.05 -26.91
CA MET A 302 5.74 11.95 -26.05
C MET A 302 5.43 11.06 -24.85
N GLN A 303 6.34 10.18 -24.47
CA GLN A 303 6.16 9.30 -23.31
C GLN A 303 7.42 9.12 -22.49
N LEU A 304 7.26 8.93 -21.19
CA LEU A 304 8.29 8.55 -20.21
C LEU A 304 7.67 7.59 -19.17
N GLY A 305 8.47 6.65 -18.66
CA GLY A 305 8.05 5.70 -17.64
C GLY A 305 8.12 6.27 -16.23
N ASP A 306 9.20 6.96 -15.90
CA ASP A 306 9.43 7.63 -14.61
C ASP A 306 10.57 8.67 -14.75
N LEU A 307 10.73 9.58 -13.79
CA LEU A 307 11.75 10.61 -13.73
C LEU A 307 12.12 10.92 -12.27
N GLN A 308 13.42 10.95 -11.99
CA GLN A 308 13.95 11.29 -10.67
C GLN A 308 14.84 12.54 -10.72
N LEU A 309 14.82 13.34 -9.66
CA LEU A 309 15.71 14.49 -9.50
C LEU A 309 16.70 14.18 -8.38
N PHE A 310 17.99 14.29 -8.68
CA PHE A 310 19.07 13.97 -7.75
C PHE A 310 19.76 15.23 -7.25
N GLY A 311 20.01 15.27 -5.95
CA GLY A 311 20.62 16.43 -5.34
C GLY A 311 21.00 16.23 -3.89
N THR A 312 21.11 17.38 -3.22
CA THR A 312 21.20 17.45 -1.77
C THR A 312 20.00 18.25 -1.28
N ALA A 313 19.12 17.61 -0.52
CA ALA A 313 18.16 18.35 0.27
C ALA A 313 18.93 19.30 1.18
N SER A 314 18.44 20.53 1.35
CA SER A 314 18.98 21.41 2.40
C SER A 314 18.91 20.63 3.71
N LEU A 315 19.98 20.62 4.51
CA LEU A 315 20.06 19.95 5.82
C LEU A 315 19.15 20.62 6.89
N ALA A 316 18.07 21.26 6.46
CA ALA A 316 17.05 21.77 7.35
C ALA A 316 16.02 20.66 7.53
N ALA A 317 15.68 20.36 8.79
CA ALA A 317 14.54 19.54 9.10
C ALA A 317 13.26 20.14 8.46
N PRO A 318 12.20 19.34 8.26
CA PRO A 318 10.90 19.84 7.83
C PRO A 318 10.48 21.07 8.63
N VAL A 319 9.75 22.01 8.02
CA VAL A 319 9.35 23.26 8.70
C VAL A 319 8.49 23.03 9.94
N ASN A 320 7.89 21.85 10.05
CA ASN A 320 7.05 21.38 11.14
C ASN A 320 7.70 20.28 11.98
N ASP A 321 9.02 20.19 11.97
CA ASP A 321 9.81 19.32 12.83
C ASP A 321 9.51 19.55 14.32
N GLU A 322 9.41 20.82 14.72
CA GLU A 322 9.12 21.18 16.11
C GLU A 322 7.61 21.41 16.31
N CYS A 323 7.03 20.91 17.40
CA CYS A 323 5.62 21.14 17.74
C CYS A 323 5.24 22.62 17.73
N SER A 324 6.14 23.49 18.19
CA SER A 324 5.91 24.95 18.19
C SER A 324 5.77 25.57 16.79
N GLN A 325 6.18 24.85 15.76
CA GLN A 325 6.11 25.19 14.34
C GLN A 325 5.16 24.28 13.56
N ALA A 326 4.26 23.57 14.25
CA ALA A 326 3.30 22.67 13.63
C ALA A 326 2.58 23.31 12.43
N THR A 327 2.56 22.61 11.30
CA THR A 327 1.88 23.07 10.08
C THR A 327 0.39 23.11 10.33
N VAL A 328 -0.25 24.26 10.08
CA VAL A 328 -1.70 24.40 10.20
C VAL A 328 -2.39 23.64 9.07
N ILE A 329 -3.32 22.76 9.41
CA ILE A 329 -4.12 21.98 8.47
C ILE A 329 -5.62 22.10 8.77
N THR A 330 -6.43 21.92 7.75
CA THR A 330 -7.88 21.74 7.82
C THR A 330 -8.21 20.23 7.80
N PRO A 331 -9.47 19.81 8.08
CA PRO A 331 -9.93 18.50 7.65
C PRO A 331 -9.50 18.24 6.20
N GLY A 332 -8.94 17.07 5.92
CA GLY A 332 -8.30 16.81 4.64
C GLY A 332 -7.30 15.67 4.65
N GLN A 333 -6.90 15.25 3.44
CA GLN A 333 -5.66 14.53 3.21
C GLN A 333 -4.49 15.51 3.05
N HIS A 334 -3.38 15.21 3.73
CA HIS A 334 -2.17 16.02 3.76
C HIS A 334 -0.95 15.14 3.57
N ASN A 335 -0.17 15.39 2.53
CA ASN A 335 1.10 14.70 2.34
C ASN A 335 2.18 15.36 3.20
N GLY A 336 3.09 14.55 3.74
CA GLY A 336 4.20 15.01 4.58
C GLY A 336 5.40 14.06 4.52
N THR A 337 6.46 14.41 5.23
CA THR A 337 7.60 13.51 5.42
C THR A 337 8.31 13.75 6.74
N THR A 338 8.80 12.67 7.35
CA THR A 338 9.71 12.69 8.51
C THR A 338 11.19 12.64 8.10
N THR A 339 11.47 12.67 6.80
CA THR A 339 12.85 12.67 6.28
C THR A 339 13.58 13.92 6.76
N LEU A 340 14.76 13.73 7.37
CA LEU A 340 15.56 14.79 8.03
C LEU A 340 14.92 15.43 9.27
N ALA A 341 13.76 14.95 9.72
CA ALA A 341 13.20 15.37 10.99
C ALA A 341 14.09 14.89 12.16
N GLY A 342 14.02 15.64 13.26
CA GLY A 342 14.53 15.26 14.55
C GLY A 342 13.38 14.97 15.51
N GLY A 343 13.66 15.14 16.80
CA GLY A 343 12.71 14.90 17.87
C GLY A 343 13.31 14.03 18.97
N ASN A 344 12.72 14.13 20.15
CA ASN A 344 13.03 13.26 21.29
C ASN A 344 11.75 12.75 21.97
N ASP A 345 10.58 13.15 21.45
CA ASP A 345 9.31 12.72 22.01
C ASP A 345 9.12 11.24 21.68
N ILE A 346 8.61 10.48 22.65
CA ILE A 346 8.30 9.05 22.50
C ILE A 346 6.88 8.86 22.98
N THR A 347 6.04 8.28 22.13
CA THR A 347 4.65 8.02 22.49
C THR A 347 4.55 6.67 23.20
N PRO A 348 3.55 6.46 24.09
CA PRO A 348 3.41 5.20 24.80
C PRO A 348 2.94 4.03 23.91
N CYS A 349 2.48 4.30 22.69
CA CYS A 349 2.05 3.30 21.70
C CYS A 349 3.16 2.88 20.74
N GLY A 350 4.18 3.72 20.53
CA GLY A 350 5.25 3.47 19.56
C GLY A 350 6.58 3.02 20.19
N SER A 351 7.40 2.35 19.40
CA SER A 351 8.80 2.03 19.75
C SER A 351 9.76 2.78 18.83
N GLY A 352 10.69 3.57 19.41
CA GLY A 352 11.72 4.28 18.64
C GLY A 352 11.16 5.36 17.71
N ASP A 353 9.95 5.85 17.99
CA ASP A 353 9.23 6.83 17.19
C ASP A 353 9.71 8.26 17.42
N THR A 354 11.00 8.50 17.67
CA THR A 354 11.49 9.82 18.08
C THR A 354 11.65 10.83 16.94
N ILE A 355 11.50 10.40 15.68
CA ILE A 355 11.68 11.24 14.50
C ILE A 355 10.30 11.65 14.00
N ASP A 356 9.89 12.87 14.35
CA ASP A 356 8.49 13.30 14.23
C ASP A 356 8.31 14.63 13.50
N VAL A 357 7.08 14.84 13.02
CA VAL A 357 6.61 16.13 12.53
C VAL A 357 5.22 16.41 13.07
N TRP A 358 4.88 17.70 13.12
CA TRP A 358 3.70 18.17 13.83
C TRP A 358 2.72 18.93 12.93
N TYR A 359 1.44 18.76 13.22
CA TYR A 359 0.34 19.44 12.56
C TYR A 359 -0.59 20.06 13.59
N SER A 360 -1.08 21.25 13.27
CA SER A 360 -2.03 21.99 14.10
C SER A 360 -3.39 21.96 13.40
N TYR A 361 -4.34 21.29 14.01
CA TYR A 361 -5.69 21.09 13.48
C TYR A 361 -6.70 21.82 14.36
N THR A 362 -7.57 22.66 13.78
CA THR A 362 -8.66 23.31 14.52
C THR A 362 -9.98 22.70 14.11
N SER A 363 -10.70 22.12 15.06
CA SER A 363 -11.94 21.40 14.78
C SER A 363 -13.08 22.35 14.41
N GLU A 364 -13.81 21.98 13.37
CA GLU A 364 -14.98 22.65 12.82
C GLU A 364 -16.28 22.11 13.43
N GLY A 365 -16.24 20.90 14.03
CA GLY A 365 -17.36 20.21 14.69
C GLY A 365 -17.14 19.95 16.19
N THR A 366 -18.16 19.43 16.89
CA THR A 366 -18.00 18.85 18.23
C THR A 366 -18.47 17.42 18.19
N GLY A 367 -17.58 16.47 18.47
CA GLY A 367 -17.86 15.05 18.25
C GLY A 367 -16.59 14.22 18.34
N LEU A 368 -16.67 12.97 17.90
CA LEU A 368 -15.50 12.13 17.72
C LEU A 368 -14.81 12.59 16.43
N ALA A 369 -13.59 13.07 16.49
CA ALA A 369 -12.74 13.35 15.33
C ALA A 369 -11.75 12.19 15.14
N GLU A 370 -11.20 12.06 13.94
CA GLU A 370 -10.22 11.04 13.60
C GLU A 370 -9.01 11.64 12.86
N ALA A 371 -7.84 11.09 13.12
CA ALA A 371 -6.67 11.24 12.28
C ALA A 371 -6.14 9.84 11.94
N ASN A 372 -5.75 9.60 10.69
CA ASN A 372 -5.17 8.33 10.27
C ASN A 372 -4.09 8.50 9.21
N THR A 373 -3.25 7.48 9.05
CA THR A 373 -2.18 7.42 8.04
C THR A 373 -2.35 6.24 7.07
N CYS A 374 -3.54 5.65 6.97
CA CYS A 374 -3.80 4.35 6.33
C CYS A 374 -3.42 4.26 4.84
N SER A 375 -3.33 5.40 4.14
CA SER A 375 -2.90 5.45 2.73
C SER A 375 -1.40 5.71 2.57
N THR A 376 -0.59 5.36 3.58
CA THR A 376 0.87 5.53 3.61
C THR A 376 1.55 4.17 3.36
N PRO A 377 2.65 4.12 2.59
CA PRO A 377 3.38 2.86 2.34
C PRO A 377 4.29 2.42 3.50
N SER A 378 4.50 3.29 4.49
CA SER A 378 5.42 3.10 5.61
C SER A 378 4.70 2.79 6.92
N ASP A 379 5.39 2.10 7.81
CA ASP A 379 4.96 1.83 9.19
C ASP A 379 5.00 3.14 10.01
N THR A 380 3.86 3.57 10.55
CA THR A 380 3.70 4.90 11.18
C THR A 380 3.26 4.81 12.62
N THR A 381 3.65 5.80 13.42
CA THR A 381 3.01 6.12 14.71
C THR A 381 2.27 7.44 14.61
N LEU A 382 1.10 7.53 15.26
CA LEU A 382 0.27 8.73 15.29
C LEU A 382 -0.15 9.06 16.72
N ALA A 383 -0.09 10.33 17.09
CA ALA A 383 -0.51 10.80 18.40
C ALA A 383 -1.21 12.17 18.33
N VAL A 384 -2.18 12.39 19.22
CA VAL A 384 -2.93 13.64 19.28
C VAL A 384 -2.86 14.24 20.68
N PHE A 385 -2.62 15.55 20.78
CA PHE A 385 -2.42 16.29 22.02
C PHE A 385 -3.33 17.53 22.10
N GLU A 386 -3.65 17.98 23.32
CA GLU A 386 -4.38 19.25 23.53
C GLU A 386 -3.54 20.51 23.23
N GLY A 387 -2.24 20.36 22.98
CA GLY A 387 -1.26 21.44 22.81
C GLY A 387 0.17 20.92 22.93
N CYS A 388 1.16 21.71 22.50
CA CYS A 388 2.57 21.35 22.68
C CYS A 388 2.94 21.18 24.16
N GLY A 389 3.48 20.02 24.52
CA GLY A 389 3.74 19.63 25.92
C GLY A 389 2.48 19.46 26.77
N GLY A 390 1.30 19.45 26.14
CA GLY A 390 0.00 19.20 26.76
C GLY A 390 -0.30 17.72 26.95
N PRO A 391 -1.46 17.39 27.53
CA PRO A 391 -1.87 15.99 27.69
C PRO A 391 -2.10 15.32 26.33
N LEU A 392 -1.66 14.06 26.25
CA LEU A 392 -1.97 13.13 25.17
C LEU A 392 -3.45 12.75 25.23
N LEU A 393 -4.16 12.87 24.11
CA LEU A 393 -5.56 12.52 23.95
C LEU A 393 -5.74 11.09 23.41
N GLY A 394 -4.83 10.65 22.56
CA GLY A 394 -4.80 9.31 21.99
C GLY A 394 -3.53 9.11 21.19
N CYS A 395 -3.10 7.86 21.06
CA CYS A 395 -2.03 7.50 20.14
C CYS A 395 -2.16 6.04 19.69
N ASN A 396 -1.55 5.72 18.55
CA ASN A 396 -1.61 4.41 17.91
C ASN A 396 -0.34 4.21 17.04
N ASP A 397 0.00 2.94 16.77
CA ASP A 397 1.12 2.49 15.90
C ASP A 397 0.50 1.66 14.77
N ASP A 398 -0.22 0.59 15.13
CA ASP A 398 -0.92 -0.29 14.20
C ASP A 398 -2.45 -0.18 14.34
N GLY A 399 -3.06 0.74 13.59
CA GLY A 399 -4.51 1.00 13.59
C GLY A 399 -5.21 0.61 12.29
N CYS A 400 -4.44 0.50 11.21
CA CYS A 400 -4.87 0.03 9.89
C CYS A 400 -3.67 -0.61 9.20
N PHE A 401 -3.39 -1.87 9.54
CA PHE A 401 -2.13 -2.57 9.24
C PHE A 401 -0.94 -1.97 10.01
N LEU A 402 0.14 -1.63 9.32
CA LEU A 402 1.31 -0.94 9.89
C LEU A 402 1.09 0.57 9.99
N GLN A 403 -0.06 1.08 9.56
CA GLN A 403 -0.39 2.50 9.64
C GLN A 403 -1.28 2.77 10.85
N SER A 404 -1.33 4.02 11.28
CA SER A 404 -1.97 4.41 12.52
C SER A 404 -3.35 5.06 12.34
N VAL A 405 -4.22 4.88 13.33
CA VAL A 405 -5.52 5.57 13.47
C VAL A 405 -5.68 6.08 14.91
N VAL A 406 -6.03 7.35 15.09
CA VAL A 406 -6.34 7.94 16.40
C VAL A 406 -7.66 8.68 16.34
N GLN A 407 -8.57 8.33 17.24
CA GLN A 407 -9.84 9.03 17.44
C GLN A 407 -9.85 9.77 18.79
N TRP A 408 -10.46 10.95 18.84
CA TRP A 408 -10.61 11.72 20.08
C TRP A 408 -11.88 12.57 20.09
N ASN A 409 -12.37 12.91 21.27
CA ASN A 409 -13.50 13.83 21.41
C ASN A 409 -13.04 15.27 21.15
N ALA A 410 -13.32 15.78 19.96
CA ALA A 410 -13.05 17.13 19.53
C ALA A 410 -14.14 18.12 19.98
N VAL A 411 -13.75 19.37 20.16
CA VAL A 411 -14.63 20.49 20.53
C VAL A 411 -14.45 21.58 19.48
N VAL A 412 -15.56 22.09 18.97
CA VAL A 412 -15.57 23.08 17.90
C VAL A 412 -14.75 24.32 18.27
N GLY A 413 -13.93 24.77 17.33
CA GLY A 413 -13.02 25.90 17.46
C GLY A 413 -11.82 25.65 18.38
N ARG A 414 -11.65 24.43 18.92
CA ARG A 414 -10.47 24.06 19.69
C ARG A 414 -9.39 23.54 18.75
N THR A 415 -8.16 23.97 18.99
CA THR A 415 -6.97 23.50 18.28
C THR A 415 -6.33 22.32 19.00
N TYR A 416 -5.96 21.30 18.22
CA TYR A 416 -5.28 20.08 18.62
C TYR A 416 -3.96 19.96 17.86
N LEU A 417 -3.01 19.25 18.45
CA LEU A 417 -1.70 18.99 17.84
C LEU A 417 -1.65 17.52 17.48
N ILE A 418 -1.43 17.23 16.20
CA ILE A 418 -1.30 15.87 15.65
C ILE A 418 0.19 15.66 15.35
N ARG A 419 0.74 14.58 15.87
CA ARG A 419 2.13 14.19 15.70
C ARG A 419 2.18 12.94 14.84
N VAL A 420 2.97 12.97 13.78
CA VAL A 420 3.23 11.84 12.90
C VAL A 420 4.71 11.45 13.00
N SER A 421 4.99 10.17 13.25
CA SER A 421 6.33 9.58 13.21
C SER A 421 6.27 8.24 12.47
N MET A 422 7.43 7.62 12.21
CA MET A 422 7.52 6.23 11.79
C MET A 422 7.87 5.32 12.96
N ALA A 423 7.56 4.02 12.85
CA ALA A 423 7.98 3.04 13.84
C ALA A 423 9.49 2.75 13.74
N ALA A 424 10.06 2.27 14.85
CA ALA A 424 11.43 1.74 14.95
C ALA A 424 12.56 2.66 14.46
N GLY A 425 12.36 3.98 14.47
CA GLY A 425 13.35 4.97 14.03
C GLY A 425 13.46 5.12 12.50
N ALA A 426 12.50 4.58 11.76
CA ALA A 426 12.40 4.80 10.32
C ALA A 426 12.08 6.28 10.01
N THR A 427 12.26 6.67 8.75
CA THR A 427 11.86 7.97 8.22
C THR A 427 11.32 7.80 6.82
N GLY A 428 10.35 8.63 6.40
CA GLY A 428 9.82 8.53 5.05
C GLY A 428 8.70 9.51 4.77
N PRO A 429 8.16 9.50 3.54
CA PRO A 429 6.94 10.22 3.22
C PRO A 429 5.71 9.53 3.85
N PHE A 430 4.66 10.30 4.09
CA PHE A 430 3.36 9.80 4.57
C PHE A 430 2.21 10.63 4.03
N ARG A 431 1.01 10.08 4.14
CA ARG A 431 -0.26 10.78 3.98
C ARG A 431 -1.02 10.74 5.29
N LEU A 432 -1.32 11.92 5.83
CA LEU A 432 -2.15 12.13 7.02
C LEU A 432 -3.57 12.53 6.57
N THR A 433 -4.57 11.78 6.97
CA THR A 433 -5.99 12.12 6.81
C THR A 433 -6.53 12.60 8.14
N VAL A 434 -7.26 13.73 8.16
CA VAL A 434 -7.93 14.25 9.36
C VAL A 434 -9.41 14.49 9.06
N ASN A 435 -10.28 13.87 9.84
CA ASN A 435 -11.74 13.94 9.72
C ASN A 435 -12.31 14.66 10.96
N ASP A 436 -13.12 15.72 10.73
CA ASP A 436 -13.72 16.52 11.82
C ASP A 436 -14.85 15.79 12.55
N VAL A 437 -15.48 14.86 11.83
CA VAL A 437 -16.37 13.85 12.35
C VAL A 437 -15.78 12.52 11.89
N ALA A 438 -15.44 11.64 12.82
CA ALA A 438 -15.04 10.28 12.53
C ALA A 438 -16.17 9.65 11.72
N GLU A 439 -15.82 9.05 10.58
CA GLU A 439 -16.77 8.33 9.74
C GLU A 439 -17.54 7.32 10.62
N THR A 440 -18.81 7.60 10.91
CA THR A 440 -19.65 6.66 11.66
C THR A 440 -20.13 5.61 10.70
N HIS A 441 -19.46 4.47 10.74
CA HIS A 441 -19.92 3.27 10.08
C HIS A 441 -20.90 2.51 10.98
N THR A 442 -21.98 2.01 10.39
CA THR A 442 -22.82 0.98 10.98
C THR A 442 -22.32 -0.39 10.52
N ASP A 443 -21.64 -1.09 11.42
CA ASP A 443 -21.32 -2.49 11.22
C ASP A 443 -22.56 -3.34 11.50
N THR A 444 -23.06 -4.02 10.47
CA THR A 444 -24.20 -4.93 10.51
C THR A 444 -23.70 -6.38 10.48
N PRO A 445 -23.73 -7.10 11.62
CA PRO A 445 -23.40 -8.51 11.67
C PRO A 445 -24.33 -9.34 10.78
N ILE A 446 -23.76 -10.19 9.94
CA ILE A 446 -24.51 -11.13 9.11
C ILE A 446 -24.52 -12.48 9.81
N ALA A 447 -25.71 -12.91 10.24
CA ALA A 447 -25.89 -14.23 10.83
C ALA A 447 -25.55 -15.32 9.80
N LEU A 448 -24.54 -16.12 10.09
CA LEU A 448 -24.13 -17.24 9.26
C LEU A 448 -25.11 -18.42 9.39
N ASN A 449 -25.29 -19.19 8.31
CA ASN A 449 -26.04 -20.45 8.34
C ASN A 449 -25.15 -21.57 8.87
N TYR A 450 -24.84 -21.51 10.17
CA TYR A 450 -23.94 -22.44 10.85
C TYR A 450 -24.32 -23.90 10.61
N ASN A 451 -23.31 -24.74 10.37
CA ASN A 451 -23.46 -26.16 10.08
C ASN A 451 -22.60 -27.06 10.98
N PHE A 452 -21.85 -26.48 11.90
CA PHE A 452 -20.92 -27.18 12.77
C PHE A 452 -20.79 -26.44 14.12
N ASN A 453 -20.59 -27.19 15.22
CA ASN A 453 -20.23 -26.65 16.54
C ASN A 453 -18.73 -26.91 16.76
N GLY A 454 -17.91 -25.88 16.51
CA GLY A 454 -16.45 -25.98 16.38
C GLY A 454 -15.65 -24.95 17.14
N MET A 455 -16.28 -24.12 17.96
CA MET A 455 -15.62 -23.31 18.98
C MET A 455 -15.96 -23.85 20.38
N VAL A 456 -15.01 -23.74 21.31
CA VAL A 456 -15.16 -24.23 22.66
C VAL A 456 -15.80 -23.18 23.54
N HIS A 457 -17.04 -23.40 23.96
CA HIS A 457 -17.72 -22.55 24.89
C HIS A 457 -17.49 -22.96 26.34
N LEU A 458 -17.74 -22.02 27.26
CA LEU A 458 -17.75 -22.31 28.69
C LEU A 458 -18.78 -23.42 29.00
N GLY A 459 -18.28 -24.58 29.40
CA GLY A 459 -19.10 -25.73 29.75
C GLY A 459 -18.98 -26.94 28.82
N GLU A 460 -18.27 -26.82 27.70
CA GLU A 460 -18.10 -27.91 26.72
C GLU A 460 -16.83 -28.77 26.95
N ASP A 461 -15.95 -28.38 27.88
CA ASP A 461 -14.61 -28.95 28.14
C ASP A 461 -14.59 -30.23 29.03
N PHE A 462 -15.58 -31.11 28.95
CA PHE A 462 -15.72 -32.17 29.97
C PHE A 462 -15.62 -33.60 29.48
N ASN A 463 -15.98 -33.92 28.23
CA ASN A 463 -15.96 -35.31 27.74
C ASN A 463 -15.92 -35.38 26.20
N PRO A 464 -14.79 -35.83 25.59
CA PRO A 464 -14.66 -36.05 24.14
C PRO A 464 -15.77 -36.91 23.54
N ASP A 465 -16.25 -37.88 24.30
CA ASP A 465 -17.31 -38.82 23.89
C ASP A 465 -18.74 -38.29 24.08
N ASP A 466 -18.93 -37.08 24.61
CA ASP A 466 -20.25 -36.50 24.77
C ASP A 466 -20.84 -36.12 23.41
N PRO A 467 -21.96 -36.72 22.96
CA PRO A 467 -22.56 -36.44 21.67
C PRO A 467 -23.09 -35.01 21.51
N ASP A 468 -23.18 -34.25 22.60
CA ASP A 468 -23.60 -32.84 22.61
C ASP A 468 -22.42 -31.88 22.91
N GLY A 469 -21.19 -32.41 23.02
CA GLY A 469 -19.99 -31.63 23.28
C GLY A 469 -19.38 -30.95 22.05
N PHE A 470 -18.34 -30.15 22.30
CA PHE A 470 -17.48 -29.53 21.30
C PHE A 470 -16.85 -30.57 20.35
N ARG A 471 -16.66 -30.21 19.08
CA ARG A 471 -15.81 -30.95 18.13
C ARG A 471 -14.97 -29.99 17.31
N ALA A 472 -13.67 -30.21 17.22
CA ALA A 472 -12.86 -29.56 16.19
C ALA A 472 -13.00 -30.29 14.86
N ILE A 473 -12.68 -29.59 13.77
CA ILE A 473 -12.64 -30.20 12.45
C ILE A 473 -11.41 -31.10 12.25
N SER A 474 -10.21 -30.69 12.66
CA SER A 474 -8.99 -31.35 12.20
C SER A 474 -7.86 -31.45 13.21
N ASP A 475 -7.94 -30.70 14.30
CA ASP A 475 -6.97 -30.75 15.39
C ASP A 475 -7.50 -29.91 16.57
N ARG A 476 -7.92 -28.65 16.39
CA ARG A 476 -8.34 -27.75 17.49
C ARG A 476 -9.53 -26.83 17.16
N GLY A 477 -10.03 -26.10 18.16
CA GLY A 477 -11.10 -25.09 17.98
C GLY A 477 -10.79 -23.84 18.78
N LEU A 478 -11.41 -22.71 18.41
CA LEU A 478 -11.20 -21.44 19.13
C LEU A 478 -11.92 -21.45 20.48
N GLN A 479 -11.36 -20.78 21.48
CA GLN A 479 -11.99 -20.64 22.80
C GLN A 479 -12.95 -19.44 22.83
N ILE A 480 -14.16 -19.67 23.33
CA ILE A 480 -15.23 -18.68 23.56
C ILE A 480 -15.65 -18.74 25.03
N ASN A 481 -14.80 -18.18 25.90
CA ASN A 481 -14.95 -18.32 27.36
C ASN A 481 -14.70 -17.02 28.13
N ASN A 482 -14.64 -15.89 27.43
CA ASN A 482 -14.40 -14.54 27.96
C ASN A 482 -13.06 -14.37 28.71
N SER A 483 -12.10 -15.29 28.53
CA SER A 483 -10.75 -15.18 29.08
C SER A 483 -9.84 -14.34 28.18
N LEU A 484 -8.82 -13.71 28.75
CA LEU A 484 -7.87 -12.90 27.99
C LEU A 484 -7.24 -13.71 26.84
N GLY A 485 -7.32 -13.19 25.61
CA GLY A 485 -6.81 -13.86 24.41
C GLY A 485 -7.79 -14.84 23.75
N SER A 486 -8.97 -15.06 24.32
CA SER A 486 -10.06 -15.81 23.69
C SER A 486 -10.99 -14.86 22.93
N LEU A 487 -11.65 -15.39 21.90
CA LEU A 487 -12.78 -14.70 21.28
C LEU A 487 -13.91 -14.55 22.32
N GLY A 488 -14.67 -13.44 22.27
CA GLY A 488 -15.73 -13.10 23.23
C GLY A 488 -15.27 -12.37 24.50
N ALA A 489 -13.96 -12.24 24.76
CA ALA A 489 -13.44 -11.50 25.94
C ALA A 489 -13.64 -9.97 25.88
N GLY A 490 -14.08 -9.44 24.73
CA GLY A 490 -14.35 -8.03 24.45
C GLY A 490 -14.97 -7.86 23.06
N SER A 491 -15.12 -6.60 22.61
CA SER A 491 -15.52 -6.32 21.22
C SER A 491 -14.52 -6.93 20.25
N LEU A 492 -15.00 -7.76 19.32
CA LEU A 492 -14.18 -8.31 18.25
C LEU A 492 -14.16 -7.31 17.10
N VAL A 493 -13.04 -6.62 16.94
CA VAL A 493 -12.87 -5.56 15.94
C VAL A 493 -11.81 -6.00 14.93
N GLY A 494 -12.16 -5.93 13.65
CA GLY A 494 -11.30 -6.21 12.51
C GLY A 494 -10.17 -5.21 12.34
N LEU A 495 -9.24 -5.53 11.42
CA LEU A 495 -8.09 -4.71 11.03
C LEU A 495 -8.49 -3.38 10.38
N THR A 496 -9.69 -3.32 9.80
CA THR A 496 -10.28 -2.09 9.25
C THR A 496 -11.27 -1.42 10.22
N GLY A 497 -11.30 -1.88 11.47
CA GLY A 497 -12.22 -1.39 12.48
C GLY A 497 -13.62 -2.01 12.44
N ILE A 498 -13.91 -2.96 11.53
CA ILE A 498 -15.23 -3.62 11.42
C ILE A 498 -15.53 -4.41 12.68
N GLN A 499 -16.68 -4.17 13.32
CA GLN A 499 -17.12 -4.96 14.45
C GLN A 499 -17.75 -6.27 14.00
N TYR A 500 -17.35 -7.35 14.66
CA TYR A 500 -17.86 -8.70 14.46
C TYR A 500 -18.55 -9.23 15.70
N ASN A 501 -19.52 -10.11 15.46
CA ASN A 501 -20.16 -10.92 16.48
C ASN A 501 -19.90 -12.40 16.21
N VAL A 502 -19.64 -13.15 17.27
CA VAL A 502 -19.52 -14.61 17.27
C VAL A 502 -20.66 -15.21 18.08
N VAL A 503 -20.92 -16.51 17.88
CA VAL A 503 -21.84 -17.24 18.74
C VAL A 503 -21.13 -17.54 20.06
N GLU A 504 -21.76 -17.17 21.18
CA GLU A 504 -21.24 -17.44 22.54
C GLU A 504 -22.09 -18.46 23.30
N THR A 505 -23.09 -19.04 22.64
CA THR A 505 -24.02 -19.97 23.28
C THR A 505 -23.52 -21.41 23.12
N ALA A 506 -23.12 -22.01 24.25
CA ALA A 506 -22.73 -23.42 24.30
C ALA A 506 -23.80 -24.36 23.71
N GLY A 507 -23.36 -25.41 23.01
CA GLY A 507 -24.20 -26.44 22.41
C GLY A 507 -24.95 -26.02 21.15
N THR A 508 -24.60 -24.88 20.54
CA THR A 508 -25.21 -24.40 19.29
C THR A 508 -24.21 -24.46 18.13
N LEU A 509 -24.71 -24.59 16.90
CA LEU A 509 -23.85 -24.48 15.72
C LEU A 509 -23.36 -23.03 15.63
N ASP A 510 -22.06 -22.86 15.41
CA ASP A 510 -21.36 -21.61 15.67
C ASP A 510 -20.37 -21.22 14.56
N ILE A 511 -20.08 -22.12 13.61
CA ILE A 511 -19.26 -21.84 12.44
C ILE A 511 -19.87 -22.44 11.16
N VAL A 512 -19.54 -21.83 10.02
CA VAL A 512 -19.73 -22.47 8.72
C VAL A 512 -18.43 -23.18 8.39
N MET A 513 -18.53 -24.49 8.22
CA MET A 513 -17.39 -25.37 8.08
C MET A 513 -17.37 -26.03 6.70
N LEU A 514 -16.18 -26.06 6.08
CA LEU A 514 -15.87 -26.79 4.84
C LEU A 514 -14.73 -27.80 5.05
N GLY A 515 -14.93 -29.03 4.56
CA GLY A 515 -14.04 -30.18 4.79
C GLY A 515 -14.77 -31.43 5.27
N ASP A 516 -14.04 -32.50 5.58
CA ASP A 516 -14.61 -33.77 6.04
C ASP A 516 -13.83 -34.32 7.24
N ARG A 517 -14.50 -34.32 8.39
CA ARG A 517 -13.95 -34.73 9.69
C ARG A 517 -13.35 -36.15 9.69
N ASN A 518 -13.83 -37.04 8.81
CA ASN A 518 -13.37 -38.43 8.76
C ASN A 518 -12.20 -38.68 7.79
N THR A 519 -11.95 -37.78 6.85
CA THR A 519 -10.92 -38.01 5.81
C THR A 519 -9.78 -37.00 5.86
N LEU A 520 -9.97 -35.87 6.54
CA LEU A 520 -8.91 -34.89 6.71
C LEU A 520 -7.89 -35.32 7.76
N ASP A 521 -6.73 -34.67 7.77
CA ASP A 521 -5.48 -35.17 8.36
C ASP A 521 -5.22 -36.67 8.07
N ALA A 522 -5.41 -37.08 6.81
CA ALA A 522 -5.29 -38.48 6.38
C ALA A 522 -6.18 -39.48 7.15
N GLY A 523 -7.24 -39.01 7.81
CA GLY A 523 -8.17 -39.81 8.61
C GLY A 523 -7.66 -40.12 10.03
N ASN A 524 -6.60 -39.46 10.51
CA ASN A 524 -6.03 -39.70 11.83
C ASN A 524 -7.01 -39.42 12.98
N HIS A 525 -7.98 -38.54 12.74
CA HIS A 525 -8.92 -38.13 13.77
C HIS A 525 -10.35 -38.66 13.54
N ALA A 526 -10.60 -39.53 12.56
CA ALA A 526 -11.95 -39.91 12.15
C ALA A 526 -12.86 -40.30 13.34
N PHE A 527 -14.13 -39.87 13.31
CA PHE A 527 -15.04 -40.09 14.43
C PHE A 527 -15.13 -41.55 14.84
N ASP A 528 -15.20 -41.76 16.15
CA ASP A 528 -15.31 -43.08 16.71
C ASP A 528 -16.65 -43.73 16.42
N LEU A 529 -16.59 -45.05 16.19
CA LEU A 529 -17.80 -45.86 16.02
C LEU A 529 -18.54 -46.07 17.34
N LYS A 530 -17.83 -45.96 18.47
CA LYS A 530 -18.35 -46.14 19.84
C LYS A 530 -17.44 -45.40 20.82
N ALA A 531 -18.05 -44.80 21.83
CA ALA A 531 -17.33 -44.18 22.94
C ALA A 531 -16.39 -45.18 23.62
N ASP A 532 -15.12 -44.83 23.72
CA ASP A 532 -14.07 -45.64 24.34
C ASP A 532 -13.17 -44.87 25.33
N GLY A 533 -13.37 -43.56 25.46
CA GLY A 533 -12.72 -42.69 26.43
C GLY A 533 -11.34 -42.17 26.02
N ASP A 534 -10.98 -42.24 24.73
CA ASP A 534 -9.83 -41.52 24.19
C ASP A 534 -10.16 -40.04 23.83
N GLU A 535 -9.27 -39.37 23.08
CA GLU A 535 -9.42 -37.96 22.69
C GLU A 535 -10.08 -37.79 21.31
N ILE A 536 -10.69 -38.86 20.76
CA ILE A 536 -11.46 -38.88 19.51
C ILE A 536 -12.90 -39.25 19.84
N GLY A 537 -13.79 -38.25 19.76
CA GLY A 537 -15.20 -38.43 20.08
C GLY A 537 -15.97 -39.24 19.04
N THR A 538 -17.10 -39.79 19.47
CA THR A 538 -18.13 -40.27 18.52
C THR A 538 -18.79 -39.13 17.76
N GLN A 539 -19.31 -39.42 16.56
CA GLN A 539 -20.00 -38.45 15.72
C GLN A 539 -21.21 -37.83 16.44
N PRO A 540 -21.27 -36.50 16.60
CA PRO A 540 -22.36 -35.82 17.30
C PRO A 540 -23.72 -35.98 16.63
N THR A 541 -24.78 -35.85 17.42
CA THR A 541 -26.15 -35.93 16.88
C THR A 541 -26.54 -34.71 16.05
N TRP A 542 -25.94 -33.55 16.35
CA TRP A 542 -26.11 -32.30 15.61
C TRP A 542 -25.36 -32.27 14.27
N LEU A 543 -24.40 -33.20 14.06
CA LEU A 543 -23.67 -33.35 12.81
C LEU A 543 -24.00 -34.70 12.15
N PRO A 544 -25.14 -34.83 11.46
CA PRO A 544 -25.54 -36.11 10.86
C PRO A 544 -24.65 -36.55 9.69
N ASN A 545 -23.84 -35.64 9.14
CA ASN A 545 -22.91 -35.90 8.05
C ASN A 545 -21.56 -35.25 8.36
N SER A 546 -20.51 -36.06 8.47
CA SER A 546 -19.14 -35.59 8.71
C SER A 546 -18.51 -34.89 7.51
N ASN A 547 -19.02 -35.13 6.30
CA ASN A 547 -18.51 -34.54 5.07
C ASN A 547 -19.28 -33.27 4.70
N LEU A 548 -18.65 -32.14 4.91
CA LEU A 548 -19.13 -30.78 4.63
C LEU A 548 -18.32 -30.11 3.51
N THR A 549 -17.65 -30.89 2.64
CA THR A 549 -16.83 -30.35 1.52
C THR A 549 -17.64 -29.63 0.44
N GLY A 550 -18.95 -29.82 0.40
CA GLY A 550 -19.84 -29.16 -0.55
C GLY A 550 -20.08 -27.68 -0.23
N PRO A 551 -20.60 -26.90 -1.19
CA PRO A 551 -20.88 -25.47 -1.00
C PRO A 551 -21.83 -25.22 0.19
N GLN A 552 -21.45 -24.29 1.07
CA GLN A 552 -22.24 -23.86 2.22
C GLN A 552 -22.75 -22.44 1.98
N THR A 553 -24.06 -22.22 2.03
CA THR A 553 -24.68 -20.92 1.70
C THR A 553 -25.35 -20.28 2.89
N THR A 554 -24.90 -19.08 3.25
CA THR A 554 -25.55 -18.16 4.18
C THR A 554 -26.53 -17.28 3.43
N THR A 555 -27.81 -17.34 3.79
CA THR A 555 -28.84 -16.43 3.26
C THR A 555 -28.88 -15.17 4.09
N ILE A 556 -28.77 -14.01 3.46
CA ILE A 556 -28.77 -12.72 4.14
C ILE A 556 -30.22 -12.28 4.33
N SER A 557 -30.61 -12.14 5.60
CA SER A 557 -31.97 -11.72 6.00
C SER A 557 -32.06 -10.23 6.33
N SER A 558 -30.93 -9.57 6.58
CA SER A 558 -30.80 -8.13 6.71
C SER A 558 -30.85 -7.43 5.34
N ASN A 559 -31.28 -6.17 5.30
CA ASN A 559 -31.24 -5.39 4.07
C ASN A 559 -29.84 -4.80 3.87
N ILE A 560 -28.93 -5.58 3.29
CA ILE A 560 -27.57 -5.13 2.96
C ILE A 560 -27.54 -4.72 1.49
N THR A 561 -27.51 -3.42 1.23
CA THR A 561 -27.31 -2.84 -0.10
C THR A 561 -25.89 -2.30 -0.17
N PHE A 562 -25.14 -2.70 -1.19
CA PHE A 562 -23.80 -2.18 -1.41
C PHE A 562 -23.90 -0.76 -1.96
N GLY A 563 -23.47 0.24 -1.20
CA GLY A 563 -23.21 1.62 -1.65
C GLY A 563 -21.75 1.81 -2.06
N PRO A 564 -21.32 3.03 -2.44
CA PRO A 564 -19.98 3.30 -2.97
C PRO A 564 -18.84 2.83 -2.05
N ASP A 565 -19.00 2.98 -0.74
CA ASP A 565 -17.96 2.64 0.26
C ASP A 565 -18.33 1.45 1.17
N THR A 566 -19.33 0.65 0.76
CA THR A 566 -19.69 -0.55 1.54
C THR A 566 -18.55 -1.56 1.56
N ARG A 567 -18.27 -2.09 2.74
CA ARG A 567 -17.29 -3.17 2.97
C ARG A 567 -17.98 -4.39 3.58
N LEU A 568 -17.52 -5.57 3.20
CA LEU A 568 -17.92 -6.85 3.76
C LEU A 568 -16.67 -7.50 4.34
N GLY A 569 -16.65 -7.64 5.66
CA GLY A 569 -15.58 -8.30 6.39
C GLY A 569 -15.95 -9.74 6.75
N VAL A 570 -15.00 -10.67 6.63
CA VAL A 570 -15.17 -12.09 6.96
C VAL A 570 -13.99 -12.61 7.77
N LEU A 571 -14.28 -13.33 8.85
CA LEU A 571 -13.29 -13.96 9.73
C LEU A 571 -13.27 -15.47 9.53
N TYR A 572 -12.08 -16.05 9.40
CA TYR A 572 -11.92 -17.48 9.17
C TYR A 572 -10.52 -18.00 9.56
N GLN A 573 -10.39 -19.33 9.65
CA GLN A 573 -9.13 -20.02 9.88
C GLN A 573 -9.13 -21.40 9.22
N ALA A 574 -7.96 -21.95 8.89
CA ALA A 574 -7.83 -23.29 8.34
C ALA A 574 -6.68 -24.07 8.98
N SER A 575 -6.86 -25.38 9.08
CA SER A 575 -5.88 -26.30 9.68
C SER A 575 -4.96 -26.96 8.65
N ASN A 576 -4.01 -27.79 9.13
CA ASN A 576 -3.22 -28.77 8.36
C ASN A 576 -2.57 -28.19 7.09
N GLY A 577 -1.89 -27.06 7.27
CA GLY A 577 -1.14 -26.39 6.20
C GLY A 577 -1.95 -25.32 5.45
N GLY A 578 -3.17 -25.02 5.91
CA GLY A 578 -4.04 -24.02 5.32
C GLY A 578 -4.71 -24.47 4.02
N THR A 579 -5.50 -23.58 3.42
CA THR A 579 -6.17 -23.78 2.14
C THR A 579 -6.44 -22.44 1.47
N PHE A 580 -6.72 -22.45 0.18
CA PHE A 580 -7.51 -21.40 -0.45
C PHE A 580 -8.96 -21.86 -0.58
N PHE A 581 -9.91 -20.94 -0.66
CA PHE A 581 -11.32 -21.25 -0.87
C PHE A 581 -12.04 -20.14 -1.66
N ASN A 582 -13.22 -20.50 -2.20
CA ASN A 582 -14.09 -19.57 -2.90
C ASN A 582 -15.13 -18.97 -1.95
N MET A 583 -15.30 -17.65 -2.00
CA MET A 583 -16.44 -16.93 -1.45
C MET A 583 -17.23 -16.31 -2.61
N THR A 584 -18.45 -16.80 -2.84
CA THR A 584 -19.36 -16.29 -3.88
C THR A 584 -20.39 -15.36 -3.25
N LEU A 585 -20.43 -14.11 -3.72
CA LEU A 585 -21.44 -13.13 -3.32
C LEU A 585 -22.60 -13.17 -4.32
N ASN A 586 -23.86 -13.29 -3.91
CA ASN A 586 -24.99 -13.38 -4.83
C ASN A 586 -25.90 -12.15 -4.67
N PHE A 587 -25.93 -11.30 -5.68
CA PHE A 587 -26.68 -10.04 -5.67
C PHE A 587 -28.08 -10.18 -6.29
N ALA A 588 -28.99 -9.29 -5.91
CA ALA A 588 -30.39 -9.30 -6.34
C ALA A 588 -30.59 -9.09 -7.86
N ASN A 589 -29.63 -8.47 -8.54
CA ASN A 589 -29.65 -8.30 -10.00
C ASN A 589 -29.13 -9.53 -10.77
N GLY A 590 -28.67 -10.58 -10.08
CA GLY A 590 -28.09 -11.79 -10.67
C GLY A 590 -26.57 -11.74 -10.88
N THR A 591 -25.90 -10.65 -10.49
CA THR A 591 -24.44 -10.60 -10.41
C THR A 591 -23.96 -11.55 -9.31
N SER A 592 -23.00 -12.42 -9.62
CA SER A 592 -22.44 -13.38 -8.66
C SER A 592 -20.91 -13.43 -8.72
N PRO A 593 -20.18 -12.47 -8.12
CA PRO A 593 -18.72 -12.49 -8.05
C PRO A 593 -18.24 -13.72 -7.26
N ILE A 594 -17.22 -14.40 -7.78
CA ILE A 594 -16.52 -15.48 -7.09
C ILE A 594 -15.15 -14.94 -6.68
N LEU A 595 -14.93 -14.85 -5.37
CA LEU A 595 -13.73 -14.30 -4.76
C LEU A 595 -12.87 -15.43 -4.22
N PHE A 596 -11.57 -15.35 -4.45
CA PHE A 596 -10.61 -16.35 -3.97
C PHE A 596 -9.92 -15.79 -2.73
N LEU A 597 -9.95 -16.54 -1.63
CA LEU A 597 -9.39 -16.13 -0.35
C LEU A 597 -8.29 -17.11 0.05
N ASP A 598 -7.15 -16.58 0.51
CA ASP A 598 -6.08 -17.38 1.11
C ASP A 598 -6.47 -17.75 2.56
N THR A 599 -5.97 -18.84 3.11
CA THR A 599 -6.13 -19.16 4.52
C THR A 599 -4.91 -19.97 4.93
N PRO A 600 -3.85 -19.33 5.42
CA PRO A 600 -2.68 -20.04 5.87
C PRO A 600 -3.01 -20.95 7.05
N ASP A 601 -2.06 -21.82 7.39
CA ASP A 601 -2.21 -22.70 8.56
C ASP A 601 -2.44 -21.88 9.83
N TRP A 602 -3.40 -22.31 10.62
CA TRP A 602 -3.76 -21.68 11.88
C TRP A 602 -2.70 -21.78 12.97
N PHE A 603 -1.69 -22.66 12.83
CA PHE A 603 -0.70 -22.91 13.87
C PHE A 603 0.47 -21.95 13.67
N PHE A 604 0.87 -21.28 14.75
CA PHE A 604 1.86 -20.18 14.71
C PHE A 604 1.34 -18.93 14.00
N ASP A 605 2.24 -17.97 13.91
CA ASP A 605 2.02 -16.72 13.22
C ASP A 605 2.23 -16.91 11.70
N ASN A 606 1.14 -17.14 10.98
CA ASN A 606 1.14 -17.16 9.52
C ASN A 606 0.18 -16.10 8.98
N SER A 607 0.73 -15.14 8.24
CA SER A 607 -0.07 -14.17 7.52
C SER A 607 -0.55 -14.73 6.18
N PRO A 608 -1.78 -14.39 5.75
CA PRO A 608 -2.22 -14.72 4.41
C PRO A 608 -1.40 -13.96 3.36
N GLY A 609 -1.37 -14.48 2.13
CA GLY A 609 -0.80 -13.79 0.99
C GLY A 609 -1.59 -12.55 0.59
N VAL A 610 -1.10 -11.87 -0.45
CA VAL A 610 -1.72 -10.65 -0.99
C VAL A 610 -3.16 -10.93 -1.45
N ALA A 611 -4.07 -9.99 -1.19
CA ALA A 611 -5.46 -10.08 -1.60
C ALA A 611 -5.62 -10.30 -3.12
N PHE A 612 -6.56 -11.19 -3.49
CA PHE A 612 -6.89 -11.47 -4.89
C PHE A 612 -7.84 -10.42 -5.47
N PRO A 613 -7.97 -10.30 -6.81
CA PRO A 613 -8.94 -9.39 -7.43
C PRO A 613 -10.35 -9.57 -6.86
N GLY A 614 -10.97 -8.46 -6.45
CA GLY A 614 -12.27 -8.45 -5.79
C GLY A 614 -12.20 -8.45 -4.26
N VAL A 615 -11.03 -8.68 -3.67
CA VAL A 615 -10.75 -8.55 -2.24
C VAL A 615 -9.92 -7.29 -2.02
N GLU A 616 -10.40 -6.36 -1.19
CA GLU A 616 -9.72 -5.10 -0.86
C GLU A 616 -8.46 -5.38 -0.04
N ALA A 617 -8.62 -6.19 1.01
CA ALA A 617 -7.54 -6.54 1.91
C ALA A 617 -7.71 -7.93 2.50
N GLN A 618 -6.61 -8.53 2.89
CA GLN A 618 -6.60 -9.79 3.60
C GLN A 618 -5.35 -9.85 4.49
N ALA A 619 -5.53 -10.14 5.77
CA ALA A 619 -4.44 -10.16 6.74
C ALA A 619 -4.81 -10.97 7.99
N GLN A 620 -3.78 -11.33 8.76
CA GLN A 620 -3.97 -11.94 10.07
C GLN A 620 -4.65 -10.92 11.00
N LEU A 621 -5.81 -11.28 11.54
CA LEU A 621 -6.48 -10.49 12.57
C LEU A 621 -5.76 -10.61 13.91
N GLY A 622 -5.30 -11.82 14.23
CA GLY A 622 -4.55 -12.08 15.45
C GLY A 622 -4.49 -13.56 15.82
N ILE A 623 -3.87 -13.82 16.96
CA ILE A 623 -3.66 -15.15 17.51
C ILE A 623 -4.48 -15.30 18.78
N PHE A 624 -5.35 -16.29 18.80
CA PHE A 624 -6.34 -16.51 19.85
C PHE A 624 -6.15 -17.85 20.55
N ASN A 625 -6.60 -17.94 21.80
CA ASN A 625 -6.56 -19.19 22.56
C ASN A 625 -7.41 -20.26 21.87
N GLY A 626 -6.82 -21.43 21.68
CA GLY A 626 -7.47 -22.61 21.12
C GLY A 626 -7.50 -23.81 22.07
N ALA A 627 -8.32 -24.79 21.70
CA ALA A 627 -8.40 -26.11 22.30
C ALA A 627 -7.05 -26.84 22.31
N GLU A 628 -6.89 -27.78 23.23
CA GLU A 628 -5.69 -28.60 23.38
C GLU A 628 -5.62 -29.63 22.26
N ASP A 629 -6.76 -30.28 21.98
CA ASP A 629 -6.90 -31.31 20.95
C ASP A 629 -8.32 -31.30 20.36
N VAL A 630 -8.60 -32.30 19.52
CA VAL A 630 -9.75 -32.30 18.59
C VAL A 630 -11.07 -32.25 19.32
N ASP A 631 -11.19 -33.03 20.39
CA ASP A 631 -12.42 -33.14 21.17
C ASP A 631 -12.18 -32.81 22.66
N ASN A 632 -11.00 -32.24 22.97
CA ASN A 632 -10.58 -31.78 24.29
C ASN A 632 -10.55 -30.24 24.32
N GLY A 633 -11.61 -29.65 24.89
CA GLY A 633 -11.82 -28.21 24.95
C GLY A 633 -10.89 -27.44 25.90
N ARG A 634 -9.86 -28.04 26.49
CA ARG A 634 -8.93 -27.33 27.36
C ARG A 634 -8.15 -26.30 26.56
N THR A 635 -7.80 -25.18 27.17
CA THR A 635 -6.90 -24.24 26.50
C THR A 635 -5.50 -24.84 26.40
N GLY A 636 -5.01 -25.07 25.18
CA GLY A 636 -3.71 -25.69 24.94
C GLY A 636 -2.97 -25.21 23.68
N ALA A 637 -3.57 -24.29 22.93
CA ALA A 637 -3.03 -23.82 21.66
C ALA A 637 -3.23 -22.33 21.43
N LEU A 638 -2.48 -21.82 20.46
CA LEU A 638 -2.61 -20.47 19.92
C LEU A 638 -2.94 -20.61 18.43
N LEU A 639 -4.09 -20.10 18.03
CA LEU A 639 -4.68 -20.28 16.71
C LEU A 639 -4.83 -18.93 16.01
N ASN A 640 -4.29 -18.86 14.81
CA ASN A 640 -4.35 -17.71 13.93
C ASN A 640 -5.74 -17.56 13.28
N VAL A 641 -6.30 -16.36 13.34
CA VAL A 641 -7.54 -15.98 12.66
C VAL A 641 -7.22 -14.93 11.61
N VAL A 642 -7.77 -15.11 10.42
CA VAL A 642 -7.60 -14.21 9.27
C VAL A 642 -8.87 -13.41 9.06
N GLU A 643 -8.69 -12.16 8.65
CA GLU A 643 -9.74 -11.30 8.12
C GLU A 643 -9.52 -11.06 6.63
N SER A 644 -10.61 -11.12 5.85
CA SER A 644 -10.67 -10.55 4.50
C SER A 644 -11.74 -9.47 4.42
N ILE A 645 -11.43 -8.41 3.67
CA ILE A 645 -12.31 -7.29 3.37
C ILE A 645 -12.60 -7.27 1.87
N VAL A 646 -13.87 -7.11 1.55
CA VAL A 646 -14.38 -6.92 0.19
C VAL A 646 -15.13 -5.61 0.15
N SER A 647 -14.77 -4.68 -0.73
CA SER A 647 -15.52 -3.44 -0.93
C SER A 647 -16.24 -3.42 -2.26
N THR A 648 -17.20 -2.50 -2.37
CA THR A 648 -17.76 -2.09 -3.65
C THR A 648 -16.66 -1.69 -4.64
N GLU A 649 -15.64 -0.95 -4.19
CA GLU A 649 -14.48 -0.58 -5.02
C GLU A 649 -13.68 -1.81 -5.48
N SER A 650 -13.31 -2.72 -4.58
CA SER A 650 -12.55 -3.92 -4.95
C SER A 650 -13.31 -4.80 -5.95
N LEU A 651 -14.62 -4.91 -5.80
CA LEU A 651 -15.51 -5.62 -6.74
C LEU A 651 -15.59 -4.91 -8.09
N ALA A 652 -15.73 -3.58 -8.10
CA ALA A 652 -15.75 -2.79 -9.33
C ALA A 652 -14.42 -2.91 -10.10
N ALA A 653 -13.28 -2.86 -9.40
CA ALA A 653 -11.95 -3.09 -9.97
C ALA A 653 -11.81 -4.49 -10.58
N ALA A 654 -12.48 -5.49 -10.00
CA ALA A 654 -12.57 -6.85 -10.55
C ALA A 654 -13.63 -7.00 -11.67
N GLY A 655 -14.30 -5.92 -12.07
CA GLY A 655 -15.27 -5.89 -13.16
C GLY A 655 -16.72 -6.17 -12.74
N PHE A 656 -17.02 -6.14 -11.44
CA PHE A 656 -18.36 -6.36 -10.90
C PHE A 656 -18.97 -5.06 -10.38
N LEU A 657 -19.94 -4.52 -11.12
CA LEU A 657 -20.67 -3.31 -10.71
C LEU A 657 -21.84 -3.70 -9.79
N VAL A 658 -21.70 -3.40 -8.50
CA VAL A 658 -22.66 -3.80 -7.45
C VAL A 658 -23.18 -2.64 -6.59
N ASP A 659 -22.80 -1.41 -6.92
CA ASP A 659 -23.29 -0.20 -6.26
C ASP A 659 -24.82 -0.03 -6.44
N GLY A 660 -25.50 0.28 -5.34
CA GLY A 660 -26.95 0.30 -5.20
C GLY A 660 -27.63 -1.07 -5.16
N ILE A 661 -26.89 -2.18 -5.09
CA ILE A 661 -27.44 -3.54 -5.28
C ILE A 661 -27.45 -4.34 -3.97
N GLN A 662 -28.60 -4.95 -3.67
CA GLN A 662 -28.77 -5.78 -2.48
C GLN A 662 -28.02 -7.12 -2.60
N LEU A 663 -27.31 -7.49 -1.53
CA LEU A 663 -26.68 -8.80 -1.36
C LEU A 663 -27.69 -9.81 -0.77
N ASN A 664 -27.98 -10.89 -1.49
CA ASN A 664 -28.97 -11.91 -1.09
C ASN A 664 -28.36 -13.07 -0.30
N SER A 665 -27.16 -13.51 -0.67
CA SER A 665 -26.49 -14.63 -0.01
C SER A 665 -24.99 -14.65 -0.26
N VAL A 666 -24.27 -15.33 0.63
CA VAL A 666 -22.85 -15.63 0.50
C VAL A 666 -22.67 -17.15 0.52
N THR A 667 -21.91 -17.69 -0.42
CA THR A 667 -21.61 -19.11 -0.52
C THR A 667 -20.11 -19.35 -0.39
N PHE A 668 -19.72 -20.26 0.51
CA PHE A 668 -18.35 -20.70 0.70
C PHE A 668 -18.17 -22.07 0.04
N SER A 669 -17.13 -22.27 -0.78
CA SER A 669 -16.90 -23.52 -1.53
C SER A 669 -15.44 -23.75 -1.94
N ASP A 670 -15.19 -24.90 -2.60
CA ASP A 670 -14.01 -25.17 -3.43
C ASP A 670 -12.66 -24.99 -2.71
N MET A 671 -12.50 -25.62 -1.55
CA MET A 671 -11.20 -25.66 -0.87
C MET A 671 -10.14 -26.37 -1.73
N THR A 672 -8.96 -25.76 -1.83
CA THR A 672 -7.83 -26.37 -2.56
C THR A 672 -7.14 -27.49 -1.80
N ASN A 673 -7.07 -27.38 -0.46
CA ASN A 673 -6.51 -28.41 0.40
C ASN A 673 -7.64 -29.16 1.12
N LEU A 674 -7.99 -30.34 0.61
CA LEU A 674 -9.04 -31.19 1.20
C LEU A 674 -8.58 -31.92 2.48
N SER A 675 -7.31 -31.82 2.85
CA SER A 675 -6.79 -32.30 4.13
C SER A 675 -6.86 -31.24 5.24
N ALA A 676 -7.26 -30.01 4.91
CA ALA A 676 -7.50 -28.93 5.86
C ALA A 676 -9.00 -28.81 6.19
N GLY A 677 -9.29 -28.34 7.40
CA GLY A 677 -10.63 -27.94 7.82
C GLY A 677 -10.71 -26.43 7.86
N LEU A 678 -11.67 -25.84 7.13
CA LEU A 678 -11.89 -24.41 7.09
C LEU A 678 -13.09 -24.04 7.97
N ALA A 679 -12.88 -23.11 8.90
CA ALA A 679 -13.91 -22.56 9.76
C ALA A 679 -14.14 -21.09 9.42
N ILE A 680 -15.34 -20.75 8.95
CA ILE A 680 -15.81 -19.36 8.83
C ILE A 680 -16.50 -18.99 10.14
N ILE A 681 -15.94 -18.00 10.82
CA ILE A 681 -16.24 -17.65 12.21
C ILE A 681 -17.29 -16.54 12.28
N ALA A 682 -17.12 -15.50 11.46
CA ALA A 682 -18.00 -14.34 11.46
C ALA A 682 -18.04 -13.66 10.10
N LEU A 683 -19.13 -12.93 9.84
CA LEU A 683 -19.33 -12.12 8.65
C LEU A 683 -20.04 -10.82 9.07
N SER A 684 -19.58 -9.67 8.60
CA SER A 684 -20.17 -8.37 8.94
C SER A 684 -20.09 -7.42 7.76
N ALA A 685 -21.18 -6.71 7.48
CA ALA A 685 -21.23 -5.69 6.45
C ALA A 685 -21.16 -4.32 7.12
N ARG A 686 -20.16 -3.54 6.74
CA ARG A 686 -20.02 -2.13 7.04
C ARG A 686 -20.68 -1.34 5.92
N ASP A 687 -21.64 -0.48 6.26
CA ASP A 687 -22.17 0.48 5.31
C ASP A 687 -21.06 1.42 4.80
N ALA A 688 -21.33 2.09 3.67
CA ALA A 688 -20.58 3.29 3.38
C ALA A 688 -20.70 4.21 4.61
N ALA A 689 -19.62 4.85 5.04
CA ALA A 689 -19.68 5.88 6.09
C ALA A 689 -20.92 6.73 5.85
N ASP A 690 -21.73 7.04 6.88
CA ASP A 690 -22.95 7.85 6.74
C ASP A 690 -22.64 9.00 5.75
N VAL A 691 -23.10 8.84 4.51
CA VAL A 691 -22.57 9.63 3.39
C VAL A 691 -22.92 11.06 3.73
N CYS A 692 -21.90 11.90 3.86
CA CYS A 692 -22.14 13.31 3.96
C CYS A 692 -22.73 13.74 2.62
N LEU A 693 -24.05 13.79 2.52
CA LEU A 693 -24.72 14.16 1.26
C LEU A 693 -24.27 15.55 0.78
N ALA A 694 -23.73 16.36 1.69
CA ALA A 694 -23.17 17.67 1.41
C ALA A 694 -21.72 17.67 0.89
N ASP A 695 -21.03 16.53 0.92
CA ASP A 695 -19.78 16.26 0.20
C ASP A 695 -20.17 15.78 -1.21
N PHE A 696 -20.20 16.71 -2.15
CA PHE A 696 -20.73 16.49 -3.49
C PHE A 696 -19.68 15.92 -4.44
N ASN A 697 -18.40 16.15 -4.14
CA ASN A 697 -17.28 15.66 -4.94
C ASN A 697 -16.68 14.36 -4.38
N ASN A 698 -17.21 13.87 -3.26
CA ASN A 698 -16.79 12.68 -2.51
C ASN A 698 -15.32 12.76 -2.08
N ASP A 699 -14.87 13.95 -1.68
CA ASP A 699 -13.50 14.17 -1.19
C ASP A 699 -13.34 13.90 0.32
N GLY A 700 -14.43 13.54 1.00
CA GLY A 700 -14.53 13.29 2.43
C GLY A 700 -14.93 14.52 3.25
N PHE A 701 -15.16 15.68 2.62
CA PHE A 701 -15.37 16.95 3.29
C PHE A 701 -16.56 17.71 2.70
N SER A 702 -17.40 18.34 3.54
CA SER A 702 -18.38 19.31 3.04
C SER A 702 -17.82 20.72 3.13
N ASN A 703 -17.37 21.26 2.00
CA ASN A 703 -16.73 22.56 1.93
C ASN A 703 -17.20 23.40 0.72
N SER A 704 -16.63 24.60 0.55
CA SER A 704 -17.08 25.50 -0.53
C SER A 704 -16.94 24.90 -1.93
N GLN A 705 -16.04 23.93 -2.12
CA GLN A 705 -15.85 23.22 -3.37
C GLN A 705 -17.09 22.38 -3.72
N ASP A 706 -17.64 21.64 -2.77
CA ASP A 706 -18.90 20.87 -2.92
C ASP A 706 -20.06 21.75 -3.31
N PHE A 707 -20.15 22.93 -2.69
CA PHE A 707 -21.16 23.91 -3.03
C PHE A 707 -21.04 24.36 -4.50
N PHE A 708 -19.82 24.62 -4.99
CA PHE A 708 -19.61 25.04 -6.37
C PHE A 708 -19.75 23.89 -7.38
N ASP A 709 -19.38 22.67 -6.99
CA ASP A 709 -19.51 21.48 -7.82
C ASP A 709 -20.98 21.07 -7.95
N PHE A 710 -21.75 21.13 -6.85
CA PHE A 710 -23.20 20.97 -6.88
C PHE A 710 -23.86 22.03 -7.76
N LEU A 711 -23.50 23.32 -7.62
CA LEU A 711 -24.05 24.37 -8.49
C LEU A 711 -23.74 24.11 -9.97
N THR A 712 -22.54 23.64 -10.27
CA THR A 712 -22.12 23.31 -11.63
C THR A 712 -22.94 22.15 -12.19
N ALA A 713 -23.15 21.09 -11.40
CA ALA A 713 -24.01 19.96 -11.75
C ALA A 713 -25.48 20.38 -11.92
N PHE A 714 -26.02 21.15 -10.97
CA PHE A 714 -27.39 21.65 -10.95
C PHE A 714 -27.73 22.49 -12.19
N PHE A 715 -26.87 23.45 -12.53
CA PHE A 715 -27.08 24.30 -13.71
C PHE A 715 -26.81 23.59 -15.04
N SER A 716 -25.98 22.54 -15.03
CA SER A 716 -25.74 21.69 -16.21
C SER A 716 -26.76 20.56 -16.37
N GLN A 717 -27.69 20.41 -15.41
CA GLN A 717 -28.68 19.32 -15.36
C GLN A 717 -27.99 17.95 -15.38
N ALA A 718 -26.86 17.82 -14.69
CA ALA A 718 -26.15 16.57 -14.55
C ALA A 718 -26.95 15.60 -13.66
N PRO A 719 -27.01 14.30 -13.96
CA PRO A 719 -27.82 13.33 -13.21
C PRO A 719 -27.55 13.30 -11.70
N ASN A 720 -26.31 13.59 -11.29
CA ASN A 720 -25.92 13.64 -9.87
C ASN A 720 -26.42 14.90 -9.13
N ALA A 721 -27.12 15.82 -9.79
CA ALA A 721 -27.76 16.97 -9.15
C ALA A 721 -29.24 16.74 -8.74
N ASP A 722 -29.77 15.54 -8.98
CA ASP A 722 -31.06 15.05 -8.45
C ASP A 722 -30.81 14.59 -7.02
N PHE A 723 -30.84 15.53 -6.08
CA PHE A 723 -30.32 15.36 -4.73
C PHE A 723 -31.25 14.51 -3.84
N ASN A 724 -32.55 14.50 -4.14
CA ASN A 724 -33.55 13.72 -3.41
C ASN A 724 -34.02 12.47 -4.19
N ASP A 725 -33.35 12.15 -5.30
CA ASP A 725 -33.59 11.00 -6.17
C ASP A 725 -35.06 10.89 -6.64
N ASP A 726 -35.77 12.00 -6.84
CA ASP A 726 -37.16 12.00 -7.29
C ASP A 726 -37.32 11.86 -8.82
N GLY A 727 -36.21 11.85 -9.55
CA GLY A 727 -36.13 11.76 -11.00
C GLY A 727 -36.20 13.12 -11.70
N PHE A 728 -36.21 14.24 -10.96
CA PHE A 728 -36.35 15.59 -11.50
C PHE A 728 -35.39 16.60 -10.83
N ILE A 729 -34.35 17.04 -11.54
CA ILE A 729 -33.47 18.13 -11.09
C ILE A 729 -34.22 19.46 -11.09
N ASN A 730 -34.61 19.93 -9.91
CA ASN A 730 -35.44 21.11 -9.73
C ASN A 730 -35.09 21.91 -8.46
N SER A 731 -35.83 22.98 -8.17
CA SER A 731 -35.52 23.83 -7.01
C SER A 731 -35.54 23.09 -5.67
N GLN A 732 -36.25 21.96 -5.58
CA GLN A 732 -36.29 21.13 -4.40
C GLN A 732 -34.91 20.51 -4.10
N ASP A 733 -34.22 19.97 -5.10
CA ASP A 733 -32.85 19.44 -4.96
C ASP A 733 -31.87 20.50 -4.46
N PHE A 734 -32.00 21.71 -5.00
CA PHE A 734 -31.20 22.84 -4.57
C PHE A 734 -31.43 23.18 -3.08
N PHE A 735 -32.67 23.14 -2.61
CA PHE A 735 -32.97 23.39 -1.20
C PHE A 735 -32.58 22.23 -0.29
N ASP A 736 -32.74 20.99 -0.75
CA ASP A 736 -32.36 19.80 0.00
C ASP A 736 -30.83 19.72 0.16
N PHE A 737 -30.07 20.01 -0.90
CA PHE A 737 -28.60 20.16 -0.83
C PHE A 737 -28.20 21.30 0.10
N LEU A 738 -28.84 22.48 0.01
CA LEU A 738 -28.54 23.59 0.93
C LEU A 738 -28.79 23.23 2.39
N VAL A 739 -29.83 22.46 2.67
CA VAL A 739 -30.13 22.00 4.03
C VAL A 739 -29.03 21.06 4.52
N ALA A 740 -28.62 20.09 3.70
CA ALA A 740 -27.52 19.19 4.02
C ALA A 740 -26.20 19.96 4.22
N PHE A 741 -25.86 20.86 3.29
CA PHE A 741 -24.65 21.67 3.30
C PHE A 741 -24.50 22.57 4.53
N PHE A 742 -25.59 23.16 5.02
CA PHE A 742 -25.55 23.98 6.24
C PHE A 742 -25.72 23.18 7.53
N GLN A 743 -26.14 21.92 7.45
CA GLN A 743 -26.12 21.00 8.60
C GLN A 743 -24.72 20.42 8.82
N GLY A 744 -23.92 20.34 7.75
CA GLY A 744 -22.62 19.67 7.76
C GLY A 744 -22.77 18.15 7.72
N CYS A 745 -21.62 17.49 7.71
CA CYS A 745 -21.47 16.13 8.20
C CYS A 745 -21.39 16.21 9.74
#